data_AF-A0A816GHG8-F1
#
_entry.id   AF-A0A816GHG8-F1
#
_cell.length_a   1.000
_cell.length_b   1.000
_cell.length_c   1.000
_cell.angle_alpha   90.00
_cell.angle_beta   90.00
_cell.angle_gamma   90.00
#
_symmetry.space_group_name_H-M   'P 1'
#
loop_
_entity.id
_entity.type
_entity.pdbx_description
1 polymer ?
#
loop_
_entity_poly.entity_id
_entity_poly.type
_entity_poly.pdbx_seq_one_letter_code
_entity_poly.pdbx_strand_id
1 'polypeptide(L)'
;MNPIYFIALDGFCWQQWMNNYLKPWKQRAVGRQFLEEFKANINKFINIDTNTVTIPVQLNYDTSTWSELAYIFTKPLDLIYVDISDNEKELVELWQSLQHQLIPNKTIIVIHTYGLAQGVCRFVEQYLNDWKPLYKPATFAKAFIFLGKVSDRTVKQESLIQIKKKLKFAALPSDWNHHRAGGFCAVIDIAKSQLHHDYAPTLFIPTVEQYFFECDYQLQKPWVGIVHQAPVSTTVWVPDVERLLHSPQFLASLNFCRGLFTLSTYLRDYIKLRLPKSLSVAIPVSRLFYPISGTIQKSITTNARSSVVMIGGYMRDIDDFLKLVVPNNFEKIILLNETDKIRQKYLHECASQFSIKIINRLSDEEYEQLLLTSIPFLSLKSDGIASTLLIECIWSCTPIMVHRFQSMEEYLGRDYPLFFDTLDQAASLLSSDVNNKNYLQLSAMNYLANMNKDHLTSEAFIRSIANSASYLALPESPETEFPSVDLTICICSYRRTEDLLRILRALLYEQDFNGTFEVILWNNDFDRRSEVERICGLLNKPIRMIHSSDNYYCIVRMCMLHLMNSEWLLTIDDDMIPSERFLSTFVERRNNYGARAILCLHGHKFLPHTLNTENPKLGGWEYGVSVVFIDDNQPPDTIHFAHADGCLFPRQALRDAVSIDMPTKEFILVDDYWLSFVLNHYFGYQLCKIAASNMYTKTPSADDSTIALYLNPKVRETRMKLYIYHMLKGWPRFNISKAPSIVHTMKTAIWQSSFIGYNVPMCLTVADMRDLQHMNVRVVRLGACCTTIGEDTQETNISDLAYLLPQCMGCISSSALQRLVSYIDLFSKHNIQVILTLHRHLASPQIWQQIAAVLGKINNVIGYDLINEPYTASDEQKCVDDLFLSDHPSDDNKLMIYYAEIIDAIRHEDNNTPVIIESSFWANWRALHFLKFDRGPLSLHANDADLFKVSFHMYEPRLLTTHRFNHGRFTYPGIVPNYDGPYALSEEWNSSRVSSLFDDIELIITQVLGLKSKHQVLVGELGISRNVSGASEYLRDLLSECCKRSWSTCLYSFRESHWNLMDYELGVHQENENRKINDNTLMEAIKESIQRTT
;
A
#
# COMPACT_ATOMS: atom_id res chain seq x y z
N MET A 1 -55.30 17.74 8.12
CA MET A 1 -53.87 17.89 7.76
C MET A 1 -53.68 19.25 7.09
N ASN A 2 -52.47 19.82 7.17
CA ASN A 2 -52.21 21.16 6.62
C ASN A 2 -51.93 21.08 5.10
N PRO A 3 -52.58 21.91 4.26
CA PRO A 3 -52.24 22.00 2.84
C PRO A 3 -50.79 22.43 2.65
N ILE A 4 -50.16 21.93 1.59
CA ILE A 4 -48.76 22.26 1.25
C ILE A 4 -48.78 23.47 0.32
N TYR A 5 -48.06 24.52 0.72
CA TYR A 5 -48.05 25.80 0.01
C TYR A 5 -46.82 25.91 -0.87
N PHE A 6 -47.07 26.10 -2.16
CA PHE A 6 -46.04 26.24 -3.18
C PHE A 6 -46.16 27.58 -3.86
N ILE A 7 -45.02 28.20 -4.12
CA ILE A 7 -44.95 29.44 -4.88
C ILE A 7 -43.95 29.28 -6.02
N ALA A 8 -44.36 29.72 -7.21
CA ALA A 8 -43.50 29.77 -8.37
C ALA A 8 -43.51 31.20 -8.91
N LEU A 9 -42.33 31.81 -8.91
CA LEU A 9 -42.07 33.14 -9.45
C LEU A 9 -41.29 32.96 -10.76
N ASP A 10 -41.97 33.22 -11.88
CA ASP A 10 -41.44 33.05 -13.24
C ASP A 10 -41.36 34.43 -13.92
N GLY A 11 -40.14 34.87 -14.21
CA GLY A 11 -39.79 35.97 -15.09
C GLY A 11 -39.38 35.41 -16.44
N PHE A 12 -40.40 35.04 -17.23
CA PHE A 12 -40.27 34.64 -18.64
C PHE A 12 -39.68 33.23 -18.91
N CYS A 13 -40.57 32.24 -18.99
CA CYS A 13 -40.51 31.11 -19.96
C CYS A 13 -39.40 30.07 -19.73
N TRP A 14 -39.49 29.34 -18.61
CA TRP A 14 -38.61 28.23 -18.21
C TRP A 14 -38.58 26.96 -19.10
N GLN A 15 -38.96 27.00 -20.38
CA GLN A 15 -38.99 25.81 -21.24
C GLN A 15 -38.67 26.05 -22.73
N GLN A 16 -37.84 27.02 -23.08
CA GLN A 16 -37.39 27.11 -24.47
C GLN A 16 -36.16 26.24 -24.80
N TRP A 17 -35.33 25.82 -23.84
CA TRP A 17 -33.99 25.31 -24.20
C TRP A 17 -33.54 23.99 -23.59
N MET A 18 -34.07 23.59 -22.42
CA MET A 18 -33.49 22.49 -21.64
C MET A 18 -34.06 21.11 -21.99
N ASN A 19 -34.01 20.77 -23.28
CA ASN A 19 -33.86 19.42 -23.84
C ASN A 19 -34.83 19.16 -24.99
N ASN A 20 -34.34 19.27 -26.23
CA ASN A 20 -34.27 18.10 -27.10
C ASN A 20 -33.34 18.33 -28.30
N TYR A 21 -32.41 17.39 -28.46
CA TYR A 21 -31.65 17.11 -29.67
C TYR A 21 -32.58 17.14 -30.91
N LEU A 22 -32.15 17.85 -31.97
CA LEU A 22 -32.59 17.64 -33.36
C LEU A 22 -34.11 17.82 -33.66
N LYS A 23 -34.64 19.06 -33.62
CA LYS A 23 -35.61 19.59 -34.62
C LYS A 23 -36.09 21.04 -34.31
N PRO A 24 -36.41 21.87 -35.33
CA PRO A 24 -36.80 23.27 -35.12
C PRO A 24 -38.23 23.46 -34.59
N TRP A 25 -38.36 24.47 -33.72
CA TRP A 25 -39.46 24.82 -32.81
C TRP A 25 -40.82 25.24 -33.42
N LYS A 26 -41.10 24.97 -34.70
CA LYS A 26 -42.27 25.56 -35.40
C LYS A 26 -43.60 24.81 -35.27
N GLN A 27 -43.72 23.78 -34.42
CA GLN A 27 -44.99 23.06 -34.26
C GLN A 27 -45.27 22.71 -32.79
N ARG A 28 -46.24 23.42 -32.19
CA ARG A 28 -47.03 23.18 -30.95
C ARG A 28 -46.96 24.40 -30.00
N ALA A 29 -48.03 24.85 -29.35
CA ALA A 29 -49.46 24.83 -29.59
C ALA A 29 -50.00 26.04 -28.80
N VAL A 30 -50.77 26.91 -29.44
CA VAL A 30 -51.33 28.11 -28.80
C VAL A 30 -52.20 27.68 -27.61
N GLY A 31 -51.88 28.12 -26.38
CA GLY A 31 -52.79 28.03 -25.23
C GLY A 31 -52.33 27.30 -23.94
N ARG A 32 -51.06 26.93 -23.75
CA ARG A 32 -50.59 26.40 -22.44
C ARG A 32 -50.08 27.52 -21.52
N GLN A 33 -50.56 27.58 -20.28
CA GLN A 33 -50.09 28.51 -19.24
C GLN A 33 -49.15 27.79 -18.25
N PHE A 34 -48.06 28.46 -17.85
CA PHE A 34 -47.00 27.93 -16.98
C PHE A 34 -47.53 27.27 -15.69
N LEU A 35 -48.48 27.94 -15.00
CA LEU A 35 -49.04 27.43 -13.75
C LEU A 35 -49.69 26.06 -13.90
N GLU A 36 -50.35 25.78 -15.02
CA GLU A 36 -51.00 24.49 -15.28
C GLU A 36 -49.98 23.38 -15.53
N GLU A 37 -48.85 23.70 -16.15
CA GLU A 37 -47.78 22.74 -16.42
C GLU A 37 -46.91 22.47 -15.19
N PHE A 38 -46.68 23.50 -14.35
CA PHE A 38 -46.05 23.36 -13.05
C PHE A 38 -46.89 22.47 -12.12
N LYS A 39 -48.21 22.75 -12.01
CA LYS A 39 -49.18 21.90 -11.29
C LYS A 39 -49.12 20.45 -11.75
N ALA A 40 -49.20 20.21 -13.07
CA ALA A 40 -49.23 18.87 -13.63
C ALA A 40 -47.95 18.07 -13.35
N ASN A 41 -46.78 18.72 -13.28
CA ASN A 41 -45.53 18.03 -12.98
C ASN A 41 -45.33 17.79 -11.50
N ILE A 42 -45.61 18.76 -10.63
CA ILE A 42 -45.48 18.59 -9.18
C ILE A 42 -46.46 17.52 -8.67
N ASN A 43 -47.69 17.48 -9.20
CA ASN A 43 -48.67 16.46 -8.82
C ASN A 43 -48.24 15.02 -9.12
N LYS A 44 -47.23 14.77 -9.96
CA LYS A 44 -46.66 13.42 -10.20
C LYS A 44 -45.77 12.94 -9.05
N PHE A 45 -45.24 13.87 -8.25
CA PHE A 45 -44.24 13.59 -7.22
C PHE A 45 -44.80 13.71 -5.80
N ILE A 46 -46.02 14.25 -5.66
CA ILE A 46 -46.74 14.25 -4.39
C ILE A 46 -47.53 12.95 -4.32
N ASN A 47 -47.22 12.11 -3.32
CA ASN A 47 -47.84 10.81 -3.13
C ASN A 47 -49.36 10.98 -3.03
N ILE A 48 -50.12 10.26 -3.87
CA ILE A 48 -51.59 10.34 -3.98
C ILE A 48 -52.24 9.61 -2.80
N ASP A 49 -51.85 9.95 -1.57
CA ASP A 49 -52.74 9.76 -0.44
C ASP A 49 -53.80 10.86 -0.58
N THR A 50 -55.07 10.46 -0.67
CA THR A 50 -56.24 11.25 -1.12
C THR A 50 -56.56 12.51 -0.31
N ASN A 51 -55.69 12.91 0.62
CA ASN A 51 -55.89 14.00 1.57
C ASN A 51 -54.83 15.12 1.50
N THR A 52 -53.88 15.09 0.56
CA THR A 52 -52.88 16.15 0.38
C THR A 52 -53.38 17.20 -0.61
N VAL A 53 -53.60 18.44 -0.14
CA VAL A 53 -54.05 19.57 -0.98
C VAL A 53 -52.87 20.49 -1.28
N THR A 54 -52.53 20.58 -2.56
CA THR A 54 -51.47 21.43 -3.14
C THR A 54 -52.08 22.74 -3.60
N ILE A 55 -51.60 23.87 -3.08
CA ILE A 55 -52.08 25.21 -3.47
C ILE A 55 -50.90 25.98 -4.09
N PRO A 56 -50.77 25.96 -5.43
CA PRO A 56 -49.72 26.69 -6.12
C PRO A 56 -50.19 28.10 -6.48
N VAL A 57 -49.35 29.09 -6.18
CA VAL A 57 -49.59 30.50 -6.47
C VAL A 57 -48.55 31.00 -7.48
N GLN A 58 -49.02 31.55 -8.60
CA GLN A 58 -48.19 32.26 -9.57
C GLN A 58 -48.28 33.75 -9.27
N LEU A 59 -47.13 34.41 -9.17
CA LEU A 59 -47.03 35.85 -9.01
C LEU A 59 -46.54 36.49 -10.31
N ASN A 60 -47.11 37.63 -10.67
CA ASN A 60 -46.63 38.40 -11.82
C ASN A 60 -45.34 39.14 -11.45
N TYR A 61 -44.43 39.30 -12.41
CA TYR A 61 -43.22 40.09 -12.24
C TYR A 61 -43.54 41.58 -12.23
N ASP A 62 -43.99 42.07 -11.06
CA ASP A 62 -44.24 43.49 -10.77
C ASP A 62 -43.60 43.82 -9.41
N THR A 63 -42.38 44.34 -9.47
CA THR A 63 -41.55 44.64 -8.28
C THR A 63 -42.18 45.68 -7.36
N SER A 64 -43.09 46.52 -7.87
CA SER A 64 -43.78 47.55 -7.08
C SER A 64 -44.72 46.98 -6.02
N THR A 65 -45.15 45.72 -6.19
CA THR A 65 -46.07 45.01 -5.28
C THR A 65 -45.35 44.05 -4.33
N TRP A 66 -44.02 43.93 -4.41
CA TRP A 66 -43.28 42.89 -3.70
C TRP A 66 -43.29 43.04 -2.18
N SER A 67 -43.33 44.28 -1.69
CA SER A 67 -43.45 44.58 -0.25
C SER A 67 -44.77 44.09 0.35
N GLU A 68 -45.82 43.91 -0.47
CA GLU A 68 -47.12 43.41 -0.04
C GLU A 68 -47.19 41.87 -0.02
N LEU A 69 -46.21 41.16 -0.62
CA LEU A 69 -46.18 39.70 -0.70
C LEU A 69 -46.18 39.01 0.66
N ALA A 70 -45.62 39.66 1.69
CA ALA A 70 -45.62 39.17 3.07
C ALA A 70 -47.05 38.95 3.61
N TYR A 71 -48.05 39.64 3.06
CA TYR A 71 -49.45 39.62 3.51
C TYR A 71 -50.37 38.77 2.61
N ILE A 72 -49.89 38.30 1.46
CA ILE A 72 -50.68 37.47 0.53
C ILE A 72 -50.87 36.06 1.10
N PHE A 73 -49.88 35.54 1.81
CA PHE A 73 -49.89 34.17 2.32
C PHE A 73 -50.33 34.12 3.77
N THR A 74 -51.47 33.46 4.01
CA THR A 74 -52.03 33.27 5.37
C THR A 74 -51.37 32.12 6.14
N LYS A 75 -50.46 31.36 5.49
CA LYS A 75 -49.72 30.24 6.09
C LYS A 75 -48.27 30.16 5.54
N PRO A 76 -47.33 29.57 6.31
CA PRO A 76 -45.92 29.45 5.91
C PRO A 76 -45.72 28.56 4.67
N LEU A 77 -44.67 28.84 3.89
CA LEU A 77 -44.40 28.25 2.58
C LEU A 77 -43.53 26.98 2.70
N ASP A 78 -43.86 25.93 1.96
CA ASP A 78 -43.12 24.66 1.99
C ASP A 78 -42.08 24.57 0.85
N LEU A 79 -42.36 25.17 -0.32
CA LEU A 79 -41.39 25.23 -1.42
C LEU A 79 -41.55 26.53 -2.23
N ILE A 80 -40.41 27.15 -2.52
CA ILE A 80 -40.28 28.35 -3.35
C ILE A 80 -39.42 28.04 -4.57
N TYR A 81 -39.92 28.42 -5.74
CA TYR A 81 -39.17 28.42 -6.99
C TYR A 81 -38.97 29.86 -7.49
N VAL A 82 -37.71 30.26 -7.70
CA VAL A 82 -37.33 31.62 -8.11
C VAL A 82 -36.55 31.60 -9.42
N ASP A 83 -37.12 32.24 -10.44
CA ASP A 83 -36.54 32.36 -11.77
C ASP A 83 -37.01 33.66 -12.42
N ILE A 84 -36.47 34.81 -11.99
CA ILE A 84 -37.08 36.13 -12.30
C ILE A 84 -36.13 37.19 -12.87
N SER A 85 -34.88 37.29 -12.41
CA SER A 85 -33.94 38.35 -12.77
C SER A 85 -32.52 37.99 -12.32
N ASP A 86 -31.48 38.43 -13.05
CA ASP A 86 -30.07 38.39 -12.59
C ASP A 86 -29.67 39.64 -11.79
N ASN A 87 -30.62 40.54 -11.49
CA ASN A 87 -30.35 41.70 -10.67
C ASN A 87 -30.36 41.33 -9.18
N GLU A 88 -29.18 41.30 -8.57
CA GLU A 88 -28.98 40.98 -7.15
C GLU A 88 -29.87 41.81 -6.22
N LYS A 89 -30.06 43.11 -6.49
CA LYS A 89 -30.87 43.99 -5.63
C LYS A 89 -32.34 43.60 -5.63
N GLU A 90 -32.89 43.27 -6.80
CA GLU A 90 -34.27 42.79 -6.93
C GLU A 90 -34.45 41.45 -6.20
N LEU A 91 -33.49 40.53 -6.35
CA LEU A 91 -33.52 39.23 -5.65
C LEU A 91 -33.46 39.40 -4.13
N VAL A 92 -32.65 40.34 -3.63
CA VAL A 92 -32.57 40.69 -2.21
C VAL A 92 -33.89 41.29 -1.71
N GLU A 93 -34.51 42.21 -2.44
CA GLU A 93 -35.80 42.83 -2.08
C GLU A 93 -36.93 41.79 -2.04
N LEU A 94 -36.99 40.91 -3.03
CA LEU A 94 -37.92 39.77 -3.03
C LEU A 94 -37.69 38.86 -1.82
N TRP A 95 -36.42 38.50 -1.58
CA TRP A 95 -36.05 37.62 -0.48
C TRP A 95 -36.43 38.20 0.88
N GLN A 96 -36.17 39.48 1.11
CA GLN A 96 -36.53 40.17 2.34
C GLN A 96 -38.03 40.17 2.60
N SER A 97 -38.83 40.27 1.52
CA SER A 97 -40.30 40.27 1.60
C SER A 97 -40.88 38.89 1.89
N LEU A 98 -40.19 37.79 1.52
CA LEU A 98 -40.70 36.42 1.64
C LEU A 98 -40.04 35.59 2.76
N GLN A 99 -38.82 35.90 3.19
CA GLN A 99 -38.03 35.07 4.12
C GLN A 99 -38.74 34.75 5.44
N HIS A 100 -39.60 35.65 5.92
CA HIS A 100 -40.35 35.48 7.17
C HIS A 100 -41.45 34.43 7.08
N GLN A 101 -41.88 34.07 5.87
CA GLN A 101 -42.88 33.04 5.62
C GLN A 101 -42.26 31.64 5.49
N LEU A 102 -40.93 31.52 5.59
CA LEU A 102 -40.21 30.25 5.42
C LEU A 102 -40.01 29.54 6.75
N ILE A 103 -39.97 28.23 6.69
CA ILE A 103 -39.84 27.32 7.83
C ILE A 103 -38.41 26.75 7.84
N PRO A 104 -37.62 27.04 8.89
CA PRO A 104 -36.32 26.42 9.10
C PRO A 104 -36.33 24.90 9.02
N ASN A 105 -35.35 24.33 8.34
CA ASN A 105 -35.15 22.90 8.06
C ASN A 105 -36.32 22.20 7.35
N LYS A 106 -37.24 22.95 6.74
CA LYS A 106 -38.40 22.38 6.05
C LYS A 106 -38.67 23.02 4.69
N THR A 107 -38.57 24.35 4.59
CA THR A 107 -38.84 25.02 3.32
C THR A 107 -37.71 24.79 2.33
N ILE A 108 -38.07 24.31 1.14
CA ILE A 108 -37.13 24.11 0.04
C ILE A 108 -37.15 25.35 -0.85
N ILE A 109 -35.97 25.81 -1.25
CA ILE A 109 -35.78 26.96 -2.13
C ILE A 109 -35.07 26.46 -3.38
N VAL A 110 -35.65 26.69 -4.54
CA VAL A 110 -35.08 26.30 -5.83
C VAL A 110 -34.83 27.56 -6.63
N ILE A 111 -33.56 27.75 -7.03
CA ILE A 111 -33.11 28.94 -7.76
C ILE A 111 -32.59 28.51 -9.11
N HIS A 112 -33.07 29.16 -10.15
CA HIS A 112 -32.61 28.92 -11.51
C HIS A 112 -31.40 29.78 -11.90
N THR A 113 -30.63 29.34 -12.90
CA THR A 113 -29.40 29.96 -13.45
C THR A 113 -28.20 30.10 -12.49
N TYR A 114 -28.25 29.48 -11.31
CA TYR A 114 -27.13 29.47 -10.37
C TYR A 114 -25.87 28.81 -11.00
N GLY A 115 -24.80 29.59 -11.11
CA GLY A 115 -23.54 29.21 -11.77
C GLY A 115 -23.34 29.80 -13.17
N LEU A 116 -24.34 30.52 -13.71
CA LEU A 116 -24.25 31.26 -14.98
C LEU A 116 -24.53 32.76 -14.82
N ALA A 117 -25.53 33.10 -14.01
CA ALA A 117 -26.00 34.47 -13.80
C ALA A 117 -25.30 35.08 -12.57
N GLN A 118 -24.56 36.18 -12.75
CA GLN A 118 -23.57 36.63 -11.77
C GLN A 118 -24.20 37.32 -10.57
N GLY A 119 -25.35 37.98 -10.72
CA GLY A 119 -26.11 38.53 -9.61
C GLY A 119 -26.86 37.46 -8.82
N VAL A 120 -27.34 36.40 -9.48
CA VAL A 120 -27.88 35.21 -8.79
C VAL A 120 -26.81 34.54 -7.95
N CYS A 121 -25.59 34.34 -8.48
CA CYS A 121 -24.48 33.76 -7.73
C CYS A 121 -24.14 34.56 -6.47
N ARG A 122 -24.02 35.89 -6.59
CA ARG A 122 -23.75 36.78 -5.47
C ARG A 122 -24.85 36.78 -4.43
N PHE A 123 -26.11 36.83 -4.86
CA PHE A 123 -27.26 36.71 -3.97
C PHE A 123 -27.22 35.40 -3.17
N VAL A 124 -26.98 34.25 -3.81
CA VAL A 124 -26.92 32.97 -3.10
C VAL A 124 -25.70 32.87 -2.18
N GLU A 125 -24.54 33.41 -2.57
CA GLU A 125 -23.36 33.49 -1.68
C GLU A 125 -23.65 34.32 -0.42
N GLN A 126 -24.38 35.43 -0.57
CA GLN A 126 -24.75 36.30 0.54
C GLN A 126 -25.64 35.60 1.58
N TYR A 127 -26.54 34.71 1.14
CA TYR A 127 -27.47 33.98 2.03
C TYR A 127 -27.08 32.52 2.27
N LEU A 128 -25.87 32.10 1.88
CA LEU A 128 -25.43 30.70 1.97
C LEU A 128 -25.37 30.18 3.42
N ASN A 129 -25.20 31.06 4.41
CA ASN A 129 -25.23 30.68 5.82
C ASN A 129 -26.65 30.40 6.33
N ASP A 130 -27.65 31.02 5.71
CA ASP A 130 -29.05 30.82 6.07
C ASP A 130 -29.63 29.59 5.36
N TRP A 131 -28.91 28.98 4.40
CA TRP A 131 -29.39 27.89 3.53
C TRP A 131 -28.43 26.69 3.55
N LYS A 132 -28.94 25.49 3.31
CA LYS A 132 -28.11 24.29 3.10
C LYS A 132 -28.39 23.68 1.73
N PRO A 133 -27.39 23.47 0.87
CA PRO A 133 -27.60 22.84 -0.44
C PRO A 133 -28.06 21.38 -0.28
N LEU A 134 -29.10 20.98 -1.01
CA LEU A 134 -29.70 19.64 -0.85
C LEU A 134 -29.06 18.56 -1.76
N TYR A 135 -28.68 18.89 -3.01
CA TYR A 135 -27.81 18.06 -3.87
C TYR A 135 -27.48 18.82 -5.18
N LYS A 136 -26.52 18.32 -5.98
CA LYS A 136 -26.11 18.92 -7.27
C LYS A 136 -26.63 18.07 -8.46
N PRO A 137 -27.76 18.43 -9.10
CA PRO A 137 -28.12 17.83 -10.40
C PRO A 137 -27.30 18.48 -11.52
N ALA A 138 -27.09 17.77 -12.63
CA ALA A 138 -26.29 18.19 -13.79
C ALA A 138 -26.94 19.31 -14.66
N THR A 139 -27.76 20.19 -14.07
CA THR A 139 -28.63 21.14 -14.77
C THR A 139 -28.59 22.54 -14.14
N PHE A 140 -29.00 23.58 -14.88
CA PHE A 140 -28.90 25.01 -14.51
C PHE A 140 -29.74 25.50 -13.31
N ALA A 141 -30.46 24.63 -12.58
CA ALA A 141 -31.21 24.98 -11.37
C ALA A 141 -30.62 24.29 -10.14
N LYS A 142 -30.60 24.97 -8.99
CA LYS A 142 -30.02 24.44 -7.74
C LYS A 142 -31.00 24.59 -6.58
N ALA A 143 -31.08 23.55 -5.75
CA ALA A 143 -32.01 23.46 -4.64
C ALA A 143 -31.29 23.54 -3.28
N PHE A 144 -31.91 24.27 -2.36
CA PHE A 144 -31.44 24.52 -1.02
C PHE A 144 -32.58 24.27 -0.02
N ILE A 145 -32.24 23.96 1.23
CA ILE A 145 -33.17 23.97 2.35
C ILE A 145 -32.90 25.20 3.21
N PHE A 146 -33.95 25.91 3.60
CA PHE A 146 -33.84 27.09 4.46
C PHE A 146 -33.50 26.67 5.89
N LEU A 147 -32.51 27.30 6.52
CA LEU A 147 -32.10 27.07 7.92
C LEU A 147 -32.52 28.22 8.86
N GLY A 148 -32.71 29.44 8.34
CA GLY A 148 -33.06 30.64 9.13
C GLY A 148 -31.85 31.40 9.67
N LYS A 149 -31.99 32.73 9.88
CA LYS A 149 -30.94 33.58 10.45
C LYS A 149 -30.64 33.18 11.89
N VAL A 150 -29.37 32.90 12.17
CA VAL A 150 -28.86 32.73 13.53
C VAL A 150 -28.78 34.10 14.19
N SER A 151 -29.85 34.53 14.86
CA SER A 151 -29.83 35.75 15.68
C SER A 151 -29.07 35.50 16.97
N ASP A 152 -28.11 36.39 17.27
CA ASP A 152 -27.40 36.58 18.54
C ASP A 152 -28.02 35.84 19.73
N ARG A 153 -27.51 34.64 20.00
CA ARG A 153 -27.62 34.02 21.32
C ARG A 153 -26.27 34.16 22.00
N THR A 154 -26.21 35.19 22.82
CA THR A 154 -25.50 35.26 24.10
C THR A 154 -24.69 34.01 24.42
N VAL A 155 -23.37 34.22 24.54
CA VAL A 155 -22.37 33.31 25.10
C VAL A 155 -22.92 32.73 26.42
N LYS A 156 -23.62 31.61 26.32
CA LYS A 156 -23.75 30.64 27.39
C LYS A 156 -22.69 29.60 27.12
N GLN A 157 -21.84 29.36 28.12
CA GLN A 157 -20.91 28.25 28.17
C GLN A 157 -21.62 26.99 27.66
N GLU A 158 -21.36 26.62 26.41
CA GLU A 158 -21.73 25.31 25.92
C GLU A 158 -20.87 24.33 26.69
N SER A 159 -21.56 23.48 27.43
CA SER A 159 -21.05 22.28 28.07
C SER A 159 -19.98 21.63 27.20
N LEU A 160 -18.81 21.41 27.77
CA LEU A 160 -17.74 20.57 27.23
C LEU A 160 -18.36 19.30 26.64
N ILE A 161 -18.50 19.26 25.30
CA ILE A 161 -18.75 18.01 24.60
C ILE A 161 -17.53 17.16 24.91
N GLN A 162 -17.72 16.10 25.69
CA GLN A 162 -16.64 15.21 26.07
C GLN A 162 -16.10 14.56 24.79
N ILE A 163 -14.94 15.01 24.34
CA ILE A 163 -14.30 14.48 23.14
C ILE A 163 -13.93 13.03 23.44
N LYS A 164 -14.59 12.08 22.76
CA LYS A 164 -14.28 10.66 22.89
C LYS A 164 -12.87 10.40 22.36
N LYS A 165 -12.04 9.69 23.12
CA LYS A 165 -10.66 9.31 22.74
C LYS A 165 -10.69 8.19 21.72
N LYS A 166 -10.16 8.41 20.51
CA LYS A 166 -10.24 7.45 19.37
C LYS A 166 -8.88 7.08 18.76
N LEU A 167 -7.80 7.66 19.25
CA LEU A 167 -6.49 7.58 18.60
C LEU A 167 -5.44 6.97 19.50
N LYS A 168 -4.50 6.22 18.94
CA LYS A 168 -3.27 5.80 19.61
C LYS A 168 -2.11 6.62 19.04
N PHE A 169 -1.46 7.44 19.85
CA PHE A 169 -0.40 8.33 19.38
C PHE A 169 0.90 7.56 19.21
N ALA A 170 1.56 7.72 18.07
CA ALA A 170 2.93 7.27 17.84
C ALA A 170 3.93 8.06 18.73
N ALA A 171 5.17 7.56 18.82
CA ALA A 171 6.25 8.31 19.44
C ALA A 171 6.50 9.62 18.65
N LEU A 172 6.80 10.70 19.39
CA LEU A 172 7.17 11.98 18.78
C LEU A 172 8.64 11.97 18.36
N PRO A 173 9.00 12.70 17.29
CA PRO A 173 10.39 12.99 16.98
C PRO A 173 11.10 13.66 18.16
N SER A 174 12.27 13.13 18.55
CA SER A 174 13.05 13.69 19.67
C SER A 174 13.70 15.04 19.34
N ASP A 175 13.86 15.34 18.05
CA ASP A 175 14.59 16.49 17.54
C ASP A 175 13.74 17.76 17.41
N TRP A 176 12.41 17.71 17.52
CA TRP A 176 11.53 18.90 17.35
C TRP A 176 11.35 19.76 18.60
N ASN A 177 11.89 19.31 19.73
CA ASN A 177 11.79 20.03 21.02
C ASN A 177 12.78 21.22 21.13
N HIS A 178 13.53 21.52 20.07
CA HIS A 178 14.50 22.62 20.05
C HIS A 178 13.89 24.00 19.76
N HIS A 179 12.58 24.10 19.56
CA HIS A 179 11.87 25.37 19.38
C HIS A 179 11.43 25.96 20.73
N ARG A 180 11.20 27.28 20.75
CA ARG A 180 10.69 28.01 21.92
C ARG A 180 9.48 27.30 22.53
N ALA A 181 9.44 27.19 23.86
CA ALA A 181 8.34 26.55 24.60
C ALA A 181 7.99 25.12 24.13
N GLY A 182 8.96 24.37 23.61
CA GLY A 182 8.79 22.99 23.14
C GLY A 182 8.07 22.85 21.79
N GLY A 183 7.76 23.97 21.12
CA GLY A 183 7.22 24.01 19.76
C GLY A 183 6.00 23.10 19.54
N PHE A 184 6.00 22.40 18.41
CA PHE A 184 4.92 21.48 18.05
C PHE A 184 4.75 20.32 19.03
N CYS A 185 5.84 19.84 19.64
CA CYS A 185 5.81 18.71 20.59
C CYS A 185 4.91 19.03 21.79
N ALA A 186 5.02 20.25 22.34
CA ALA A 186 4.15 20.70 23.43
C ALA A 186 2.66 20.67 23.05
N VAL A 187 2.33 21.01 21.79
CA VAL A 187 0.94 20.98 21.32
C VAL A 187 0.44 19.55 21.12
N ILE A 188 1.29 18.65 20.63
CA ILE A 188 0.96 17.23 20.48
C ILE A 188 0.77 16.56 21.85
N ASP A 189 1.53 16.94 22.88
CA ASP A 189 1.33 16.43 24.24
C ASP A 189 -0.04 16.82 24.81
N ILE A 190 -0.48 18.06 24.57
CA ILE A 190 -1.84 18.51 24.92
C ILE A 190 -2.87 17.71 24.13
N ALA A 191 -2.69 17.52 22.82
CA ALA A 191 -3.59 16.72 21.98
C ALA A 191 -3.66 15.26 22.45
N LYS A 192 -2.53 14.66 22.82
CA LYS A 192 -2.43 13.29 23.35
C LYS A 192 -3.25 13.16 24.62
N SER A 193 -3.17 14.11 25.56
CA SER A 193 -3.96 14.06 26.80
C SER A 193 -5.48 13.99 26.57
N GLN A 194 -5.97 14.54 25.45
CA GLN A 194 -7.39 14.66 25.13
C GLN A 194 -7.90 13.59 24.14
N LEU A 195 -7.07 13.13 23.21
CA LEU A 195 -7.50 12.27 22.09
C LEU A 195 -6.97 10.83 22.19
N HIS A 196 -5.98 10.56 23.06
CA HIS A 196 -5.28 9.28 23.13
C HIS A 196 -6.02 8.19 23.91
N HIS A 197 -5.99 6.96 23.41
CA HIS A 197 -6.37 5.74 24.11
C HIS A 197 -5.41 4.59 23.73
N ASP A 198 -4.87 3.85 24.70
CA ASP A 198 -3.84 2.82 24.47
C ASP A 198 -4.31 1.65 23.60
N TYR A 199 -5.62 1.37 23.65
CA TYR A 199 -6.30 0.33 22.87
C TYR A 199 -7.03 0.86 21.63
N ALA A 200 -6.86 2.13 21.26
CA ALA A 200 -7.45 2.65 20.03
C ALA A 200 -6.89 1.87 18.82
N PRO A 201 -7.75 1.41 17.89
CA PRO A 201 -7.31 0.64 16.73
C PRO A 201 -6.62 1.50 15.66
N THR A 202 -6.72 2.84 15.77
CA THR A 202 -6.20 3.79 14.78
C THR A 202 -4.97 4.51 15.34
N LEU A 203 -3.84 4.39 14.64
CA LEU A 203 -2.60 5.11 14.96
C LEU A 203 -2.70 6.57 14.53
N PHE A 204 -2.27 7.50 15.37
CA PHE A 204 -2.09 8.92 15.05
C PHE A 204 -0.60 9.20 14.88
N ILE A 205 -0.22 9.64 13.69
CA ILE A 205 1.16 9.94 13.30
C ILE A 205 1.32 11.46 13.27
N PRO A 206 2.01 12.05 14.27
CA PRO A 206 2.15 13.50 14.35
C PRO A 206 2.98 14.09 13.20
N THR A 207 3.93 13.36 12.63
CA THR A 207 4.79 13.81 11.53
C THR A 207 4.93 12.68 10.49
N VAL A 208 4.10 12.72 9.44
CA VAL A 208 4.00 11.62 8.47
C VAL A 208 5.32 11.42 7.73
N GLU A 209 5.93 12.49 7.25
CA GLU A 209 7.15 12.46 6.45
C GLU A 209 8.31 11.81 7.21
N GLN A 210 8.47 12.19 8.48
CA GLN A 210 9.53 11.65 9.33
C GLN A 210 9.23 10.22 9.76
N TYR A 211 7.98 9.90 10.11
CA TYR A 211 7.60 8.54 10.49
C TYR A 211 7.92 7.52 9.40
N PHE A 212 7.54 7.81 8.14
CA PHE A 212 7.80 6.90 7.02
C PHE A 212 9.25 6.92 6.53
N PHE A 213 10.03 7.93 6.90
CA PHE A 213 11.46 8.00 6.59
C PHE A 213 12.33 7.28 7.63
N GLU A 214 11.97 7.37 8.92
CA GLU A 214 12.76 6.80 10.02
C GLU A 214 12.32 5.39 10.44
N CYS A 215 11.12 4.96 10.08
CA CYS A 215 10.62 3.62 10.43
C CYS A 215 10.72 2.66 9.24
N ASP A 216 11.52 1.61 9.37
CA ASP A 216 11.72 0.56 8.34
C ASP A 216 10.55 -0.46 8.21
N TYR A 217 9.38 -0.19 8.79
CA TYR A 217 8.26 -1.15 8.86
C TYR A 217 7.06 -0.75 8.00
N GLN A 218 6.48 -1.71 7.27
CA GLN A 218 5.22 -1.51 6.54
C GLN A 218 4.03 -1.32 7.51
N LEU A 219 3.40 -0.14 7.46
CA LEU A 219 2.23 0.18 8.29
C LEU A 219 0.93 -0.40 7.70
N GLN A 220 0.56 -1.61 8.15
CA GLN A 220 -0.66 -2.32 7.72
C GLN A 220 -1.79 -2.26 8.77
N LYS A 221 -1.97 -1.12 9.43
CA LYS A 221 -2.99 -0.89 10.46
C LYS A 221 -3.66 0.46 10.24
N PRO A 222 -4.94 0.65 10.64
CA PRO A 222 -5.62 1.94 10.48
C PRO A 222 -4.81 3.10 11.06
N TRP A 223 -4.66 4.19 10.31
CA TRP A 223 -3.91 5.35 10.78
C TRP A 223 -4.42 6.68 10.23
N VAL A 224 -4.11 7.77 10.93
CA VAL A 224 -4.29 9.16 10.50
C VAL A 224 -3.01 9.94 10.80
N GLY A 225 -2.71 11.02 10.09
CA GLY A 225 -1.49 11.77 10.38
C GLY A 225 -1.43 13.19 9.81
N ILE A 226 -0.45 13.96 10.28
CA ILE A 226 -0.22 15.35 9.88
C ILE A 226 1.02 15.47 8.99
N VAL A 227 0.84 16.14 7.85
CA VAL A 227 1.88 16.43 6.84
C VAL A 227 2.34 17.89 7.01
N HIS A 228 3.64 18.08 7.20
CA HIS A 228 4.33 19.32 7.56
C HIS A 228 5.19 19.93 6.45
N GLN A 229 5.77 19.10 5.61
CA GLN A 229 6.81 19.49 4.65
C GLN A 229 6.22 20.22 3.45
N ALA A 230 7.05 21.01 2.78
CA ALA A 230 6.70 21.60 1.50
C ALA A 230 6.55 20.53 0.41
N PRO A 231 5.74 20.79 -0.64
CA PRO A 231 5.68 19.95 -1.83
C PRO A 231 7.02 19.50 -2.37
N VAL A 232 7.95 20.43 -2.56
CA VAL A 232 9.29 20.18 -3.10
C VAL A 232 10.27 20.96 -2.24
N SER A 233 11.34 20.32 -1.78
CA SER A 233 12.39 20.96 -0.99
C SER A 233 13.77 20.52 -1.47
N THR A 234 14.77 21.39 -1.33
CA THR A 234 16.17 21.06 -1.60
C THR A 234 16.87 20.40 -0.42
N THR A 235 16.14 20.07 0.67
CA THR A 235 16.72 19.49 1.90
C THR A 235 16.77 17.97 1.83
N VAL A 236 17.96 17.38 2.04
CA VAL A 236 18.16 15.93 1.89
C VAL A 236 17.60 15.12 3.09
N TRP A 237 17.62 15.68 4.30
CA TRP A 237 17.44 14.95 5.56
C TRP A 237 16.01 14.50 5.91
N VAL A 238 14.98 15.21 5.45
CA VAL A 238 13.57 14.81 5.60
C VAL A 238 12.93 14.91 4.21
N PRO A 239 12.20 13.88 3.75
CA PRO A 239 11.58 13.91 2.43
C PRO A 239 10.53 15.02 2.37
N ASP A 240 10.58 15.80 1.29
CA ASP A 240 9.46 16.65 0.90
C ASP A 240 8.24 15.80 0.52
N VAL A 241 7.09 16.47 0.32
CA VAL A 241 5.84 15.75 0.08
C VAL A 241 5.85 15.02 -1.27
N GLU A 242 6.57 15.50 -2.28
CA GLU A 242 6.78 14.74 -3.51
C GLU A 242 7.52 13.44 -3.25
N ARG A 243 8.65 13.46 -2.54
CA ARG A 243 9.37 12.23 -2.16
C ARG A 243 8.53 11.32 -1.25
N LEU A 244 7.73 11.87 -0.35
CA LEU A 244 6.78 11.09 0.45
C LEU A 244 5.70 10.42 -0.43
N LEU A 245 5.13 11.14 -1.39
CA LEU A 245 4.11 10.61 -2.30
C LEU A 245 4.64 9.53 -3.25
N HIS A 246 5.96 9.45 -3.41
CA HIS A 246 6.66 8.39 -4.14
C HIS A 246 7.25 7.32 -3.22
N SER A 247 7.15 7.48 -1.89
CA SER A 247 7.63 6.47 -0.94
C SER A 247 6.75 5.21 -1.00
N PRO A 248 7.36 4.01 -1.13
CA PRO A 248 6.70 2.71 -1.01
C PRO A 248 5.84 2.64 0.21
N GLN A 249 6.51 2.80 1.36
CA GLN A 249 6.00 2.51 2.67
C GLN A 249 4.79 3.39 2.92
N PHE A 250 4.86 4.66 2.48
CA PHE A 250 3.74 5.57 2.49
C PHE A 250 2.60 5.09 1.56
N LEU A 251 2.88 4.80 0.29
CA LEU A 251 1.88 4.36 -0.69
C LEU A 251 1.15 3.06 -0.30
N ALA A 252 1.86 2.01 0.17
CA ALA A 252 1.20 0.79 0.63
C ALA A 252 0.36 1.00 1.90
N SER A 253 0.75 1.95 2.75
CA SER A 253 -0.03 2.28 3.95
C SER A 253 -1.34 3.02 3.64
N LEU A 254 -1.50 3.61 2.43
CA LEU A 254 -2.66 4.44 2.08
C LEU A 254 -3.99 3.68 2.13
N ASN A 255 -4.02 2.37 1.83
CA ASN A 255 -5.23 1.55 1.98
C ASN A 255 -5.70 1.44 3.46
N PHE A 256 -4.79 1.65 4.40
CA PHE A 256 -5.08 1.69 5.83
C PHE A 256 -5.20 3.13 6.36
N CYS A 257 -4.89 4.14 5.56
CA CYS A 257 -5.06 5.54 5.94
C CYS A 257 -6.56 5.89 6.05
N ARG A 258 -6.95 6.47 7.18
CA ARG A 258 -8.30 6.93 7.47
C ARG A 258 -8.45 8.45 7.32
N GLY A 259 -7.34 9.14 7.06
CA GLY A 259 -7.35 10.57 6.77
C GLY A 259 -5.99 11.23 7.00
N LEU A 260 -5.78 12.32 6.28
CA LEU A 260 -4.59 13.16 6.37
C LEU A 260 -4.97 14.57 6.83
N PHE A 261 -4.06 15.19 7.56
CA PHE A 261 -4.13 16.58 7.96
C PHE A 261 -2.97 17.34 7.31
N THR A 262 -3.26 18.51 6.74
CA THR A 262 -2.25 19.44 6.22
C THR A 262 -2.31 20.75 6.96
N LEU A 263 -1.24 21.55 6.91
CA LEU A 263 -1.13 22.81 7.63
C LEU A 263 -1.33 24.05 6.75
N SER A 264 -1.78 23.84 5.50
CA SER A 264 -2.26 24.90 4.60
C SER A 264 -3.24 24.33 3.57
N THR A 265 -4.04 25.23 3.00
CA THR A 265 -4.97 24.88 1.92
C THR A 265 -4.22 24.50 0.64
N TYR A 266 -3.12 25.20 0.35
CA TYR A 266 -2.22 24.87 -0.75
C TYR A 266 -1.74 23.41 -0.68
N LEU A 267 -1.21 22.98 0.47
CA LEU A 267 -0.73 21.61 0.65
C LEU A 267 -1.85 20.56 0.59
N ARG A 268 -3.04 20.89 1.13
CA ARG A 268 -4.22 20.03 1.04
C ARG A 268 -4.54 19.71 -0.41
N ASP A 269 -4.62 20.74 -1.24
CA ASP A 269 -5.02 20.62 -2.63
C ASP A 269 -3.90 19.96 -3.46
N TYR A 270 -2.65 20.24 -3.11
CA TYR A 270 -1.48 19.57 -3.67
C TYR A 270 -1.54 18.05 -3.51
N ILE A 271 -1.78 17.57 -2.27
CA ILE A 271 -1.87 16.15 -1.93
C ILE A 271 -3.13 15.53 -2.55
N LYS A 272 -4.30 16.18 -2.44
CA LYS A 272 -5.55 15.67 -3.00
C LYS A 272 -5.46 15.37 -4.49
N LEU A 273 -4.75 16.22 -5.25
CA LEU A 273 -4.58 16.03 -6.68
C LEU A 273 -3.68 14.84 -7.04
N ARG A 274 -2.78 14.45 -6.13
CA ARG A 274 -1.71 13.47 -6.35
C ARG A 274 -1.94 12.12 -5.65
N LEU A 275 -2.93 12.03 -4.77
CA LEU A 275 -3.32 10.73 -4.20
C LEU A 275 -3.75 9.77 -5.32
N PRO A 276 -3.31 8.49 -5.30
CA PRO A 276 -3.66 7.54 -6.35
C PRO A 276 -5.17 7.37 -6.47
N LYS A 277 -5.70 7.46 -7.70
CA LYS A 277 -7.14 7.27 -7.96
C LYS A 277 -7.60 5.82 -7.77
N SER A 278 -6.67 4.87 -7.71
CA SER A 278 -6.91 3.43 -7.57
C SER A 278 -7.11 2.97 -6.11
N LEU A 279 -7.06 3.88 -5.13
CA LEU A 279 -7.22 3.52 -3.73
C LEU A 279 -8.59 2.91 -3.44
N SER A 280 -8.60 1.83 -2.66
CA SER A 280 -9.82 1.13 -2.24
C SER A 280 -10.66 1.92 -1.22
N VAL A 281 -10.06 2.96 -0.61
CA VAL A 281 -10.67 3.81 0.41
C VAL A 281 -10.47 5.27 0.04
N ALA A 282 -11.53 6.07 0.12
CA ALA A 282 -11.43 7.52 -0.04
C ALA A 282 -10.75 8.14 1.19
N ILE A 283 -9.62 8.80 0.99
CA ILE A 283 -8.86 9.43 2.09
C ILE A 283 -9.29 10.89 2.25
N PRO A 284 -9.95 11.27 3.36
CA PRO A 284 -10.21 12.67 3.64
C PRO A 284 -8.91 13.41 3.95
N VAL A 285 -8.62 14.46 3.18
CA VAL A 285 -7.50 15.37 3.45
C VAL A 285 -8.07 16.69 3.97
N SER A 286 -7.83 16.96 5.25
CA SER A 286 -8.35 18.12 5.98
C SER A 286 -7.23 19.11 6.27
N ARG A 287 -7.53 20.39 6.24
CA ARG A 287 -6.57 21.45 6.59
C ARG A 287 -6.74 21.83 8.07
N LEU A 288 -5.63 21.99 8.78
CA LEU A 288 -5.51 22.48 10.16
C LEU A 288 -4.74 23.81 10.18
N PHE A 289 -5.03 24.68 11.14
CA PHE A 289 -4.20 25.86 11.39
C PHE A 289 -3.10 25.43 12.34
N TYR A 290 -1.85 25.70 11.99
CA TYR A 290 -0.73 25.53 12.90
C TYR A 290 -0.95 26.34 14.19
N PRO A 291 -0.88 25.70 15.37
CA PRO A 291 -1.14 26.35 16.66
C PRO A 291 0.09 27.07 17.22
N ILE A 292 -0.14 28.07 18.07
CA ILE A 292 0.92 28.69 18.89
C ILE A 292 1.30 27.78 20.06
N SER A 293 2.60 27.62 20.31
CA SER A 293 3.13 26.87 21.46
C SER A 293 3.48 27.81 22.61
N GLY A 294 2.71 27.72 23.70
CA GLY A 294 2.91 28.55 24.89
C GLY A 294 2.54 30.03 24.70
N THR A 295 2.74 30.83 25.73
CA THR A 295 2.35 32.26 25.73
C THR A 295 3.52 33.13 25.32
N ILE A 296 3.36 33.97 24.29
CA ILE A 296 4.27 35.08 23.95
C ILE A 296 3.64 36.40 24.38
N GLN A 297 4.43 37.31 24.94
CA GLN A 297 3.99 38.67 25.25
C GLN A 297 3.61 39.41 23.97
N LYS A 298 2.50 40.14 24.03
CA LYS A 298 2.12 41.06 22.95
C LYS A 298 3.05 42.27 22.99
N SER A 299 3.45 42.75 21.81
CA SER A 299 4.21 43.99 21.69
C SER A 299 3.37 45.16 22.23
N ILE A 300 3.81 45.75 23.34
CA ILE A 300 3.17 46.91 23.96
C ILE A 300 3.81 48.23 23.46
N THR A 301 4.95 48.14 22.76
CA THR A 301 5.74 49.29 22.33
C THR A 301 5.33 49.78 20.95
N THR A 302 4.92 51.04 20.81
CA THR A 302 4.75 51.71 19.50
C THR A 302 6.07 52.27 18.95
N ASN A 303 7.21 51.85 19.51
CA ASN A 303 8.51 52.35 19.12
C ASN A 303 8.85 51.91 17.69
N ALA A 304 9.42 52.84 16.94
CA ALA A 304 9.96 52.56 15.62
C ALA A 304 11.07 51.52 15.72
N ARG A 305 10.97 50.49 14.88
CA ARG A 305 11.97 49.43 14.76
C ARG A 305 12.92 49.78 13.63
N SER A 306 14.20 49.59 13.89
CA SER A 306 15.29 49.91 12.96
C SER A 306 16.22 48.71 12.74
N SER A 307 15.71 47.50 12.91
CA SER A 307 16.45 46.27 12.67
C SER A 307 15.60 45.31 11.84
N VAL A 308 16.14 44.83 10.73
CA VAL A 308 15.54 43.74 9.94
C VAL A 308 16.25 42.44 10.32
N VAL A 309 15.50 41.44 10.78
CA VAL A 309 16.08 40.21 11.32
C VAL A 309 15.64 38.99 10.51
N MET A 310 16.57 38.15 10.08
CA MET A 310 16.25 36.82 9.57
C MET A 310 16.27 35.81 10.73
N ILE A 311 15.13 35.16 10.97
CA ILE A 311 14.93 34.18 12.04
C ILE A 311 14.60 32.81 11.44
N GLY A 312 15.29 31.76 11.93
CA GLY A 312 15.10 30.37 11.51
C GLY A 312 15.98 30.00 10.31
N GLY A 313 16.17 28.70 10.06
CA GLY A 313 17.03 28.22 8.96
C GLY A 313 16.35 27.30 7.95
N TYR A 314 15.19 26.71 8.28
CA TYR A 314 14.45 25.87 7.36
C TYR A 314 13.82 26.72 6.23
N MET A 315 14.13 26.35 4.99
CA MET A 315 13.67 26.96 3.72
C MET A 315 13.90 28.46 3.52
N ARG A 316 14.58 29.16 4.45
CA ARG A 316 14.91 30.58 4.30
C ARG A 316 15.73 30.81 3.04
N ASP A 317 15.30 31.81 2.27
CA ASP A 317 16.10 32.33 1.17
C ASP A 317 17.13 33.32 1.73
N ILE A 318 18.36 32.82 1.90
CA ILE A 318 19.46 33.64 2.41
C ILE A 318 19.88 34.68 1.39
N ASP A 319 19.87 34.36 0.10
CA ASP A 319 20.35 35.28 -0.92
C ASP A 319 19.42 36.50 -1.01
N ASP A 320 18.12 36.30 -0.85
CA ASP A 320 17.15 37.38 -0.70
C ASP A 320 17.48 38.28 0.48
N PHE A 321 17.75 37.70 1.65
CA PHE A 321 18.13 38.49 2.82
C PHE A 321 19.47 39.20 2.62
N LEU A 322 20.48 38.56 2.01
CA LEU A 322 21.78 39.19 1.72
C LEU A 322 21.61 40.39 0.77
N LYS A 323 20.82 40.22 -0.30
CA LYS A 323 20.60 41.23 -1.36
C LYS A 323 19.61 42.32 -0.97
N LEU A 324 18.77 42.12 0.05
CA LEU A 324 17.84 43.14 0.53
C LEU A 324 18.58 44.44 0.88
N VAL A 325 18.23 45.51 0.19
CA VAL A 325 18.70 46.86 0.47
C VAL A 325 17.84 47.47 1.59
N VAL A 326 18.49 47.94 2.65
CA VAL A 326 17.82 48.59 3.79
C VAL A 326 18.25 50.05 3.91
N PRO A 327 17.42 50.94 4.49
CA PRO A 327 17.80 52.33 4.75
C PRO A 327 19.02 52.43 5.70
N ASN A 328 19.80 53.51 5.61
CA ASN A 328 21.04 53.69 6.38
C ASN A 328 20.88 53.63 7.92
N ASN A 329 19.68 53.86 8.43
CA ASN A 329 19.36 53.76 9.85
C ASN A 329 18.91 52.35 10.28
N PHE A 330 18.86 51.38 9.38
CA PHE A 330 18.51 50.00 9.67
C PHE A 330 19.74 49.10 9.85
N GLU A 331 19.68 48.21 10.83
CA GLU A 331 20.65 47.13 11.03
C GLU A 331 20.09 45.81 10.46
N LYS A 332 20.86 45.11 9.62
CA LYS A 332 20.52 43.74 9.18
C LYS A 332 21.11 42.73 10.15
N ILE A 333 20.27 41.86 10.71
CA ILE A 333 20.67 40.87 11.70
C ILE A 333 20.28 39.47 11.23
N ILE A 334 21.18 38.50 11.41
CA ILE A 334 20.89 37.07 11.25
C ILE A 334 21.00 36.40 12.62
N LEU A 335 19.91 35.76 13.05
CA LEU A 335 19.94 34.85 14.19
C LEU A 335 20.31 33.45 13.71
N LEU A 336 21.51 32.97 14.07
CA LEU A 336 21.95 31.63 13.74
C LEU A 336 21.13 30.58 14.49
N ASN A 337 20.66 29.58 13.77
CA ASN A 337 20.21 28.31 14.34
C ASN A 337 21.39 27.32 14.44
N GLU A 338 21.14 26.14 15.00
CA GLU A 338 22.05 24.98 14.92
C GLU A 338 22.12 24.48 13.46
N THR A 339 22.80 25.22 12.60
CA THR A 339 23.05 24.87 11.19
C THR A 339 24.42 24.25 10.99
N ASP A 340 24.53 23.55 9.86
CA ASP A 340 25.79 23.09 9.26
C ASP A 340 26.88 24.18 9.34
N LYS A 341 28.06 23.78 9.84
CA LYS A 341 29.26 24.63 9.97
C LYS A 341 29.64 25.29 8.65
N ILE A 342 29.35 24.65 7.51
CA ILE A 342 29.61 25.21 6.18
C ILE A 342 28.77 26.46 5.93
N ARG A 343 27.47 26.41 6.28
CA ARG A 343 26.54 27.54 6.09
C ARG A 343 26.87 28.70 7.02
N GLN A 344 27.26 28.41 8.25
CA GLN A 344 27.74 29.42 9.20
C GLN A 344 29.00 30.11 8.67
N LYS A 345 29.97 29.34 8.15
CA LYS A 345 31.19 29.88 7.55
C LYS A 345 30.88 30.82 6.37
N TYR A 346 30.02 30.40 5.45
CA TYR A 346 29.59 31.25 4.31
C TYR A 346 28.95 32.57 4.78
N LEU A 347 28.07 32.51 5.79
CA LEU A 347 27.45 33.71 6.34
C LEU A 347 28.47 34.65 6.99
N HIS A 348 29.45 34.11 7.73
CA HIS A 348 30.52 34.91 8.33
C HIS A 348 31.44 35.56 7.29
N GLU A 349 31.73 34.87 6.18
CA GLU A 349 32.51 35.41 5.06
C GLU A 349 31.76 36.58 4.38
N CYS A 350 30.44 36.44 4.19
CA CYS A 350 29.59 37.45 3.55
C CYS A 350 29.20 38.61 4.48
N ALA A 351 29.26 38.44 5.80
CA ALA A 351 28.73 39.39 6.78
C ALA A 351 29.27 40.81 6.61
N SER A 352 30.58 40.94 6.37
CA SER A 352 31.24 42.23 6.16
C SER A 352 30.81 42.89 4.85
N GLN A 353 30.73 42.12 3.77
CA GLN A 353 30.36 42.59 2.43
C GLN A 353 28.93 43.15 2.40
N PHE A 354 28.00 42.50 3.10
CA PHE A 354 26.57 42.87 3.07
C PHE A 354 26.13 43.68 4.31
N SER A 355 27.07 44.10 5.16
CA SER A 355 26.80 44.85 6.40
C SER A 355 25.79 44.16 7.31
N ILE A 356 26.03 42.88 7.62
CA ILE A 356 25.13 42.04 8.41
C ILE A 356 25.76 41.72 9.76
N LYS A 357 24.97 41.85 10.82
CA LYS A 357 25.30 41.40 12.17
C LYS A 357 24.81 39.97 12.39
N ILE A 358 25.71 39.10 12.84
CA ILE A 358 25.38 37.70 13.13
C ILE A 358 25.28 37.53 14.65
N ILE A 359 24.18 36.96 15.12
CA ILE A 359 23.93 36.64 16.53
C ILE A 359 23.77 35.13 16.66
N ASN A 360 24.35 34.55 17.71
CA ASN A 360 24.22 33.13 18.03
C ASN A 360 22.83 32.81 18.60
N ARG A 361 22.55 31.52 18.81
CA ARG A 361 21.32 31.05 19.47
C ARG A 361 21.09 31.79 20.80
N LEU A 362 19.84 32.22 21.01
CA LEU A 362 19.39 33.01 22.15
C LEU A 362 18.57 32.14 23.13
N SER A 363 18.43 32.60 24.38
CA SER A 363 17.41 32.07 25.30
C SER A 363 16.00 32.41 24.80
N ASP A 364 14.97 31.76 25.34
CA ASP A 364 13.56 32.04 24.98
C ASP A 364 13.20 33.52 25.25
N GLU A 365 13.68 34.09 26.35
CA GLU A 365 13.45 35.50 26.72
C GLU A 365 14.20 36.47 25.79
N GLU A 366 15.46 36.18 25.49
CA GLU A 366 16.28 36.99 24.58
C GLU A 366 15.74 36.95 23.14
N TYR A 367 15.28 35.78 22.70
CA TYR A 367 14.61 35.59 21.42
C TYR A 367 13.32 36.40 21.34
N GLU A 368 12.48 36.33 22.37
CA GLU A 368 11.22 37.08 22.43
C GLU A 368 11.49 38.59 22.40
N GLN A 369 12.51 39.06 23.11
CA GLN A 369 12.92 40.46 23.05
C GLN A 369 13.40 40.87 21.66
N LEU A 370 14.21 40.06 20.98
CA LEU A 370 14.65 40.30 19.61
C LEU A 370 13.46 40.36 18.65
N LEU A 371 12.52 39.42 18.76
CA LEU A 371 11.30 39.37 17.96
C LEU A 371 10.50 40.67 18.13
N LEU A 372 10.22 41.08 19.38
CA LEU A 372 9.37 42.23 19.69
C LEU A 372 9.99 43.58 19.26
N THR A 373 11.32 43.68 19.20
CA THR A 373 12.06 44.91 18.91
C THR A 373 12.55 45.04 17.48
N SER A 374 12.30 44.04 16.63
CA SER A 374 12.74 44.02 15.23
C SER A 374 11.61 43.81 14.22
N ILE A 375 11.93 43.97 12.94
CA ILE A 375 11.06 43.59 11.82
C ILE A 375 11.60 42.27 11.26
N PRO A 376 11.00 41.11 11.59
CA PRO A 376 11.41 39.85 10.99
C PRO A 376 11.22 39.88 9.48
N PHE A 377 12.19 39.37 8.74
CA PHE A 377 12.13 39.21 7.29
C PHE A 377 11.99 37.73 6.95
N LEU A 378 10.87 37.38 6.30
CA LEU A 378 10.52 36.01 5.93
C LEU A 378 10.40 35.91 4.41
N SER A 379 11.52 35.57 3.76
CA SER A 379 11.52 35.02 2.39
C SER A 379 11.86 33.53 2.43
N LEU A 380 11.18 32.76 1.59
CA LEU A 380 11.29 31.31 1.50
C LEU A 380 11.50 30.89 0.06
N LYS A 381 12.22 29.78 -0.12
CA LYS A 381 12.49 29.20 -1.46
C LYS A 381 11.24 28.64 -2.14
N SER A 382 10.17 28.38 -1.39
CA SER A 382 8.86 28.01 -1.92
C SER A 382 7.75 28.40 -0.94
N ASP A 383 6.50 28.19 -1.34
CA ASP A 383 5.31 28.43 -0.51
C ASP A 383 5.44 27.73 0.86
N GLY A 384 5.46 28.53 1.93
CA GLY A 384 5.89 28.09 3.25
C GLY A 384 4.78 27.47 4.07
N ILE A 385 4.90 26.19 4.41
CA ILE A 385 3.95 25.50 5.29
C ILE A 385 4.48 25.53 6.73
N ALA A 386 3.57 25.55 7.72
CA ALA A 386 3.89 25.43 9.14
C ALA A 386 4.91 26.47 9.67
N SER A 387 4.85 27.72 9.20
CA SER A 387 5.80 28.77 9.60
C SER A 387 5.58 29.22 11.04
N THR A 388 6.34 28.67 11.99
CA THR A 388 6.30 29.04 13.41
C THR A 388 6.51 30.55 13.63
N LEU A 389 7.52 31.13 12.97
CA LEU A 389 7.83 32.57 13.04
C LEU A 389 6.62 33.44 12.66
N LEU A 390 5.87 33.05 11.63
CA LEU A 390 4.68 33.80 11.21
C LEU A 390 3.63 33.81 12.33
N ILE A 391 3.35 32.65 12.92
CA ILE A 391 2.36 32.50 14.00
C ILE A 391 2.79 33.29 15.23
N GLU A 392 4.08 33.24 15.59
CA GLU A 392 4.64 34.01 16.69
C GLU A 392 4.51 35.53 16.45
N CYS A 393 4.74 36.00 15.22
CA CYS A 393 4.55 37.41 14.85
C CYS A 393 3.08 37.83 14.92
N ILE A 394 2.17 37.01 14.40
CA ILE A 394 0.72 37.28 14.48
C ILE A 394 0.28 37.36 15.94
N TRP A 395 0.71 36.40 16.77
CA TRP A 395 0.34 36.33 18.18
C TRP A 395 0.87 37.53 18.98
N SER A 396 2.15 37.85 18.79
CA SER A 396 2.85 38.97 19.45
C SER A 396 2.50 40.34 18.88
N CYS A 397 1.76 40.40 17.78
CA CYS A 397 1.51 41.64 17.02
C CYS A 397 2.80 42.30 16.52
N THR A 398 3.82 41.50 16.23
CA THR A 398 5.11 41.95 15.68
C THR A 398 4.97 42.12 14.17
N PRO A 399 5.32 43.30 13.60
CA PRO A 399 5.26 43.50 12.17
C PRO A 399 6.32 42.66 11.48
N ILE A 400 5.90 41.79 10.57
CA ILE A 400 6.76 40.89 9.82
C ILE A 400 6.74 41.30 8.35
N MET A 401 7.91 41.42 7.73
CA MET A 401 8.01 41.60 6.28
C MET A 401 8.08 40.22 5.63
N VAL A 402 7.11 39.89 4.77
CA VAL A 402 6.93 38.51 4.29
C VAL A 402 6.68 38.47 2.79
N HIS A 403 7.34 37.53 2.13
CA HIS A 403 7.11 37.25 0.71
C HIS A 403 5.68 36.69 0.54
N ARG A 404 4.91 37.25 -0.40
CA ARG A 404 3.51 36.87 -0.63
C ARG A 404 3.41 35.48 -1.25
N PHE A 405 3.09 34.50 -0.40
CA PHE A 405 2.73 33.14 -0.78
C PHE A 405 1.27 32.83 -0.39
N GLN A 406 0.68 31.82 -1.03
CA GLN A 406 -0.71 31.46 -0.78
C GLN A 406 -0.93 31.03 0.67
N SER A 407 0.01 30.28 1.26
CA SER A 407 -0.06 29.92 2.68
C SER A 407 0.04 31.14 3.60
N MET A 408 0.86 32.14 3.26
CA MET A 408 1.08 33.31 4.12
C MET A 408 -0.14 34.23 4.08
N GLU A 409 -0.76 34.40 2.92
CA GLU A 409 -2.04 35.11 2.79
C GLU A 409 -3.18 34.41 3.54
N GLU A 410 -3.17 33.07 3.64
CA GLU A 410 -4.16 32.31 4.41
C GLU A 410 -4.16 32.69 5.90
N TYR A 411 -3.00 33.06 6.45
CA TYR A 411 -2.85 33.49 7.84
C TYR A 411 -2.99 35.01 8.02
N LEU A 412 -2.37 35.80 7.15
CA LEU A 412 -2.31 37.25 7.30
C LEU A 412 -3.48 37.98 6.64
N GLY A 413 -4.15 37.39 5.66
CA GLY A 413 -5.12 38.07 4.81
C GLY A 413 -4.46 38.95 3.75
N ARG A 414 -5.11 39.10 2.58
CA ARG A 414 -4.54 39.76 1.39
C ARG A 414 -4.08 41.20 1.60
N ASP A 415 -4.70 41.90 2.56
CA ASP A 415 -4.51 43.32 2.83
C ASP A 415 -3.37 43.61 3.82
N TYR A 416 -2.58 42.60 4.20
CA TYR A 416 -1.50 42.79 5.14
C TYR A 416 -0.43 43.77 4.60
N PRO A 417 -0.07 44.84 5.36
CA PRO A 417 0.68 45.97 4.80
C PRO A 417 2.13 45.71 4.40
N LEU A 418 2.75 44.63 4.89
CA LEU A 418 4.16 44.33 4.70
C LEU A 418 4.41 43.09 3.82
N PHE A 419 3.43 42.75 2.97
CA PHE A 419 3.67 41.81 1.87
C PHE A 419 4.55 42.43 0.80
N PHE A 420 5.48 41.63 0.28
CA PHE A 420 6.23 41.96 -0.92
C PHE A 420 6.25 40.77 -1.88
N ASP A 421 6.38 41.05 -3.17
CA ASP A 421 6.53 40.08 -4.26
C ASP A 421 7.95 40.10 -4.85
N THR A 422 8.69 41.20 -4.61
CA THR A 422 10.07 41.39 -5.08
C THR A 422 10.93 42.11 -4.03
N LEU A 423 12.25 41.93 -4.07
CA LEU A 423 13.18 42.61 -3.16
C LEU A 423 13.17 44.13 -3.33
N ASP A 424 12.95 44.64 -4.54
CA ASP A 424 12.82 46.08 -4.80
C ASP A 424 11.59 46.66 -4.09
N GLN A 425 10.48 45.92 -4.11
CA GLN A 425 9.28 46.29 -3.36
C GLN A 425 9.54 46.25 -1.86
N ALA A 426 10.23 45.23 -1.34
CA ALA A 426 10.61 45.14 0.07
C ALA A 426 11.48 46.34 0.50
N ALA A 427 12.49 46.69 -0.30
CA ALA A 427 13.36 47.85 -0.06
C ALA A 427 12.57 49.18 -0.14
N SER A 428 11.63 49.29 -1.10
CA SER A 428 10.74 50.45 -1.22
C SER A 428 9.81 50.57 -0.01
N LEU A 429 9.27 49.47 0.51
CA LEU A 429 8.43 49.46 1.71
C LEU A 429 9.23 50.00 2.91
N LEU A 430 10.43 49.49 3.17
CA LEU A 430 11.29 49.98 4.26
C LEU A 430 11.64 51.47 4.10
N SER A 431 12.02 51.90 2.90
CA SER A 431 12.37 53.30 2.62
C SER A 431 11.17 54.23 2.79
N SER A 432 10.01 53.82 2.29
CA SER A 432 8.76 54.57 2.45
C SER A 432 8.29 54.63 3.90
N ASP A 433 8.53 53.57 4.68
CA ASP A 433 8.20 53.53 6.11
C ASP A 433 8.99 54.58 6.88
N VAL A 434 10.31 54.65 6.65
CA VAL A 434 11.19 55.67 7.24
C VAL A 434 10.73 57.08 6.87
N ASN A 435 10.45 57.32 5.59
CA ASN A 435 10.01 58.63 5.09
C ASN A 435 8.65 59.05 5.68
N ASN A 436 7.79 58.08 5.99
CA ASN A 436 6.45 58.28 6.53
C ASN A 436 6.37 58.08 8.05
N LYS A 437 7.45 58.36 8.79
CA LYS A 437 7.48 58.30 10.27
C LYS A 437 7.04 56.93 10.82
N ASN A 438 7.45 55.85 10.17
CA ASN A 438 7.21 54.46 10.57
C ASN A 438 5.74 54.02 10.46
N TYR A 439 4.98 54.62 9.54
CA TYR A 439 3.55 54.36 9.36
C TYR A 439 3.21 52.91 9.00
N LEU A 440 3.96 52.25 8.11
CA LEU A 440 3.68 50.90 7.64
C LEU A 440 3.90 49.86 8.72
N GLN A 441 4.99 49.95 9.50
CA GLN A 441 5.21 49.03 10.62
C GLN A 441 4.15 49.20 11.72
N LEU A 442 3.72 50.43 12.01
CA LEU A 442 2.62 50.71 12.95
C LEU A 442 1.27 50.22 12.41
N SER A 443 1.02 50.38 11.11
CA SER A 443 -0.18 49.87 10.44
C SER A 443 -0.23 48.35 10.49
N ALA A 444 0.89 47.68 10.23
CA ALA A 444 0.99 46.22 10.33
C ALA A 444 0.79 45.73 11.77
N MET A 445 1.34 46.41 12.78
CA MET A 445 1.07 46.11 14.18
C MET A 445 -0.42 46.23 14.52
N ASN A 446 -1.05 47.35 14.13
CA ASN A 446 -2.47 47.58 14.38
C ASN A 446 -3.33 46.54 13.65
N TYR A 447 -2.97 46.19 12.42
CA TYR A 447 -3.62 45.14 11.66
C TYR A 447 -3.57 43.80 12.40
N LEU A 448 -2.38 43.37 12.84
CA LEU A 448 -2.22 42.13 13.60
C LEU A 448 -2.93 42.19 14.95
N ALA A 449 -2.92 43.32 15.65
CA ALA A 449 -3.62 43.49 16.93
C ALA A 449 -5.13 43.25 16.80
N ASN A 450 -5.74 43.74 15.73
CA ASN A 450 -7.18 43.64 15.44
C ASN A 450 -7.59 42.31 14.77
N MET A 451 -6.64 41.48 14.35
CA MET A 451 -6.91 40.16 13.77
C MET A 451 -7.50 39.19 14.81
N ASN A 452 -8.48 38.38 14.42
CA ASN A 452 -8.96 37.24 15.20
C ASN A 452 -7.87 36.15 15.25
N LYS A 453 -7.51 35.70 16.46
CA LYS A 453 -6.44 34.71 16.70
C LYS A 453 -6.93 33.42 17.34
N ASP A 454 -8.24 33.26 17.52
CA ASP A 454 -8.83 32.13 18.27
C ASP A 454 -8.48 30.80 17.61
N HIS A 455 -8.42 30.79 16.29
CA HIS A 455 -8.08 29.62 15.48
C HIS A 455 -6.61 29.16 15.60
N LEU A 456 -5.72 29.97 16.20
CA LEU A 456 -4.30 29.65 16.42
C LEU A 456 -4.04 28.99 17.77
N THR A 457 -5.06 28.81 18.60
CA THR A 457 -4.92 28.17 19.93
C THR A 457 -4.78 26.66 19.84
N SER A 458 -4.08 26.04 20.79
CA SER A 458 -4.01 24.58 20.92
C SER A 458 -5.40 23.94 21.06
N GLU A 459 -6.32 24.59 21.76
CA GLU A 459 -7.71 24.15 21.92
C GLU A 459 -8.47 24.20 20.59
N ALA A 460 -8.26 25.23 19.76
CA ALA A 460 -8.87 25.28 18.43
C ALA A 460 -8.27 24.23 17.49
N PHE A 461 -6.96 23.96 17.59
CA PHE A 461 -6.30 22.90 16.84
C PHE A 461 -6.87 21.51 17.18
N ILE A 462 -6.97 21.17 18.47
CA ILE A 462 -7.54 19.89 18.94
C ILE A 462 -9.01 19.77 18.54
N ARG A 463 -9.81 20.83 18.69
CA ARG A 463 -11.20 20.85 18.22
C ARG A 463 -11.30 20.66 16.71
N SER A 464 -10.37 21.23 15.93
CA SER A 464 -10.33 21.06 14.47
C SER A 464 -10.02 19.61 14.08
N ILE A 465 -9.14 18.92 14.82
CA ILE A 465 -8.92 17.47 14.65
C ILE A 465 -10.21 16.72 15.00
N ALA A 466 -10.79 16.96 16.18
CA ALA A 466 -11.96 16.23 16.67
C ALA A 466 -13.21 16.41 15.78
N ASN A 467 -13.36 17.56 15.13
CA ASN A 467 -14.47 17.88 14.23
C ASN A 467 -14.19 17.52 12.76
N SER A 468 -13.01 17.01 12.44
CA SER A 468 -12.66 16.63 11.07
C SER A 468 -13.37 15.36 10.63
N ALA A 469 -13.59 15.21 9.31
CA ALA A 469 -14.10 13.96 8.75
C ALA A 469 -13.20 12.76 9.09
N SER A 470 -11.87 12.98 9.08
CA SER A 470 -10.84 11.99 9.41
C SER A 470 -10.97 11.44 10.84
N TYR A 471 -11.46 12.23 11.80
CA TYR A 471 -11.64 11.81 13.19
C TYR A 471 -13.05 11.30 13.48
N LEU A 472 -14.07 11.98 12.95
CA LEU A 472 -15.47 11.63 13.20
C LEU A 472 -15.83 10.26 12.62
N ALA A 473 -15.22 9.88 11.49
CA ALA A 473 -15.41 8.57 10.86
C ALA A 473 -14.73 7.41 11.59
N LEU A 474 -13.87 7.66 12.58
CA LEU A 474 -13.17 6.62 13.32
C LEU A 474 -14.10 5.88 14.29
N PRO A 475 -13.92 4.55 14.45
CA PRO A 475 -14.66 3.80 15.47
C PRO A 475 -14.33 4.32 16.87
N GLU A 476 -15.26 4.13 17.80
CA GLU A 476 -15.01 4.44 19.21
C GLU A 476 -14.01 3.45 19.81
N SER A 477 -13.17 3.93 20.72
CA SER A 477 -12.24 3.05 21.44
C SER A 477 -13.02 2.12 22.39
N PRO A 478 -12.56 0.88 22.60
CA PRO A 478 -13.20 -0.04 23.54
C PRO A 478 -13.34 0.60 24.92
N GLU A 479 -14.55 0.57 25.51
CA GLU A 479 -14.80 1.15 26.84
C GLU A 479 -14.16 0.34 27.98
N THR A 480 -13.66 -0.87 27.70
CA THR A 480 -13.07 -1.79 28.67
C THR A 480 -11.72 -2.30 28.18
N GLU A 481 -10.68 -2.12 29.01
CA GLU A 481 -9.43 -2.88 28.89
C GLU A 481 -9.78 -4.36 29.10
N PHE A 482 -9.74 -5.18 28.05
CA PHE A 482 -9.88 -6.61 28.24
C PHE A 482 -8.57 -7.15 28.84
N PRO A 483 -8.60 -7.82 30.00
CA PRO A 483 -7.40 -8.46 30.54
C PRO A 483 -6.93 -9.53 29.54
N SER A 484 -5.67 -9.45 29.11
CA SER A 484 -5.09 -10.48 28.25
C SER A 484 -4.96 -11.78 29.03
N VAL A 485 -5.64 -12.84 28.59
CA VAL A 485 -5.49 -14.19 29.14
C VAL A 485 -4.62 -15.04 28.21
N ASP A 486 -3.91 -16.03 28.75
CA ASP A 486 -2.98 -16.86 27.97
C ASP A 486 -3.71 -17.78 26.96
N LEU A 487 -4.93 -18.20 27.30
CA LEU A 487 -5.75 -19.13 26.50
C LEU A 487 -7.24 -18.76 26.56
N THR A 488 -7.92 -18.79 25.42
CA THR A 488 -9.39 -18.72 25.35
C THR A 488 -9.89 -20.11 25.00
N ILE A 489 -10.80 -20.64 25.80
CA ILE A 489 -11.42 -21.95 25.57
C ILE A 489 -12.85 -21.71 25.05
N CYS A 490 -13.19 -22.33 23.92
CA CYS A 490 -14.55 -22.30 23.38
C CYS A 490 -15.19 -23.68 23.49
N ILE A 491 -16.36 -23.73 24.15
CA ILE A 491 -17.24 -24.89 24.18
C ILE A 491 -18.53 -24.49 23.45
N CYS A 492 -18.87 -25.20 22.38
CA CYS A 492 -20.13 -25.02 21.69
C CYS A 492 -21.06 -26.17 22.04
N SER A 493 -22.10 -25.90 22.85
CA SER A 493 -23.01 -26.95 23.31
C SER A 493 -24.34 -26.96 22.55
N TYR A 494 -24.81 -28.15 22.19
CA TYR A 494 -26.12 -28.36 21.56
C TYR A 494 -26.83 -29.55 22.20
N ARG A 495 -27.95 -29.29 22.89
CA ARG A 495 -28.78 -30.29 23.60
C ARG A 495 -28.11 -31.10 24.72
N ARG A 496 -26.79 -31.07 24.89
CA ARG A 496 -26.05 -31.82 25.93
C ARG A 496 -25.82 -31.01 27.21
N THR A 497 -26.84 -30.95 28.05
CA THR A 497 -26.72 -30.30 29.37
C THR A 497 -26.38 -31.25 30.52
N GLU A 498 -26.50 -32.56 30.31
CA GLU A 498 -26.39 -33.58 31.37
C GLU A 498 -24.98 -33.68 31.97
N ASP A 499 -23.96 -33.74 31.12
CA ASP A 499 -22.54 -33.80 31.53
C ASP A 499 -21.85 -32.44 31.55
N LEU A 500 -22.52 -31.36 31.10
CA LEU A 500 -21.92 -30.03 30.99
C LEU A 500 -21.34 -29.52 32.32
N LEU A 501 -22.01 -29.78 33.44
CA LEU A 501 -21.49 -29.44 34.78
C LEU A 501 -20.16 -30.15 35.08
N ARG A 502 -20.03 -31.42 34.68
CA ARG A 502 -18.84 -32.23 34.90
C ARG A 502 -17.68 -31.75 34.02
N ILE A 503 -17.97 -31.44 32.75
CA ILE A 503 -16.99 -30.89 31.79
C ILE A 503 -16.45 -29.55 32.31
N LEU A 504 -17.34 -28.63 32.70
CA LEU A 504 -16.94 -27.33 33.22
C LEU A 504 -16.15 -27.44 34.53
N ARG A 505 -16.50 -28.39 35.42
CA ARG A 505 -15.72 -28.64 36.64
C ARG A 505 -14.30 -29.13 36.34
N ALA A 506 -14.18 -30.10 35.43
CA ALA A 506 -12.88 -30.64 35.01
C ALA A 506 -11.99 -29.54 34.39
N LEU A 507 -12.56 -28.63 33.61
CA LEU A 507 -11.83 -27.50 33.03
C LEU A 507 -11.47 -26.41 34.04
N LEU A 508 -12.38 -26.05 34.93
CA LEU A 508 -12.22 -24.90 35.81
C LEU A 508 -11.45 -25.21 37.08
N TYR A 509 -11.48 -26.45 37.58
CA TYR A 509 -10.94 -26.80 38.90
C TYR A 509 -9.89 -27.91 38.88
N GLU A 510 -9.81 -28.71 37.81
CA GLU A 510 -8.98 -29.92 37.80
C GLU A 510 -7.76 -29.81 36.89
N GLN A 511 -7.52 -28.66 36.23
CA GLN A 511 -6.38 -28.49 35.31
C GLN A 511 -5.07 -28.11 36.03
N ASP A 512 -3.93 -28.67 35.59
CA ASP A 512 -2.57 -28.36 36.07
C ASP A 512 -1.92 -27.14 35.38
N PHE A 513 -2.70 -26.37 34.62
CA PHE A 513 -2.20 -25.26 33.81
C PHE A 513 -1.89 -24.03 34.68
N ASN A 514 -0.61 -23.65 34.72
CA ASN A 514 -0.12 -22.50 35.49
C ASN A 514 -0.46 -21.12 34.90
N GLY A 515 -1.03 -21.07 33.68
CA GLY A 515 -1.42 -19.82 33.02
C GLY A 515 -2.85 -19.39 33.31
N THR A 516 -3.22 -18.22 32.80
CA THR A 516 -4.58 -17.68 32.85
C THR A 516 -5.39 -18.13 31.64
N PHE A 517 -6.66 -18.45 31.84
CA PHE A 517 -7.56 -18.76 30.73
C PHE A 517 -8.98 -18.25 30.99
N GLU A 518 -9.71 -18.04 29.91
CA GLU A 518 -11.16 -17.78 29.95
C GLU A 518 -11.92 -18.93 29.28
N VAL A 519 -13.19 -19.11 29.68
CA VAL A 519 -14.10 -20.07 29.05
C VAL A 519 -15.27 -19.30 28.45
N ILE A 520 -15.44 -19.44 27.13
CA ILE A 520 -16.61 -18.99 26.39
C ILE A 520 -17.48 -20.22 26.11
N LEU A 521 -18.64 -20.28 26.78
CA LEU A 521 -19.64 -21.31 26.56
C LEU A 521 -20.72 -20.77 25.62
N TRP A 522 -20.72 -21.27 24.40
CA TRP A 522 -21.73 -20.97 23.40
C TRP A 522 -22.84 -22.02 23.46
N ASN A 523 -23.99 -21.63 23.99
CA ASN A 523 -25.20 -22.44 23.96
C ASN A 523 -25.90 -22.29 22.61
N ASN A 524 -25.77 -23.33 21.78
CA ASN A 524 -26.30 -23.39 20.42
C ASN A 524 -27.76 -23.89 20.33
N ASP A 525 -28.44 -24.00 21.48
CA ASP A 525 -29.83 -24.41 21.63
C ASP A 525 -30.56 -23.48 22.61
N PHE A 526 -31.29 -22.48 22.09
CA PHE A 526 -31.93 -21.46 22.92
C PHE A 526 -32.86 -22.06 23.99
N ASP A 527 -33.52 -23.19 23.69
CA ASP A 527 -34.47 -23.85 24.60
C ASP A 527 -33.79 -24.38 25.86
N ARG A 528 -32.47 -24.60 25.82
CA ARG A 528 -31.66 -25.06 26.97
C ARG A 528 -31.07 -23.92 27.80
N ARG A 529 -31.33 -22.66 27.45
CA ARG A 529 -30.77 -21.47 28.11
C ARG A 529 -30.88 -21.53 29.64
N SER A 530 -32.09 -21.74 30.17
CA SER A 530 -32.31 -21.73 31.62
C SER A 530 -31.50 -22.81 32.35
N GLU A 531 -31.31 -23.96 31.72
CA GLU A 531 -30.53 -25.05 32.29
C GLU A 531 -29.03 -24.77 32.24
N VAL A 532 -28.53 -24.20 31.14
CA VAL A 532 -27.14 -23.75 31.02
C VAL A 532 -26.81 -22.65 32.03
N GLU A 533 -27.66 -21.63 32.15
CA GLU A 533 -27.51 -20.56 33.15
C GLU A 533 -27.51 -21.13 34.58
N ARG A 534 -28.39 -22.10 34.86
CA ARG A 534 -28.42 -22.80 36.15
C ARG A 534 -27.13 -23.56 36.43
N ILE A 535 -26.61 -24.32 35.46
CA ILE A 535 -25.35 -25.08 35.58
C ILE A 535 -24.17 -24.14 35.81
N CYS A 536 -24.04 -23.09 35.01
CA CYS A 536 -22.96 -22.10 35.17
C CYS A 536 -23.07 -21.36 36.52
N GLY A 537 -24.28 -21.09 37.00
CA GLY A 537 -24.51 -20.48 38.32
C GLY A 537 -24.09 -21.33 39.51
N LEU A 538 -23.87 -22.65 39.33
CA LEU A 538 -23.33 -23.54 40.36
C LEU A 538 -21.79 -23.46 40.49
N LEU A 539 -21.12 -22.72 39.60
CA LEU A 539 -19.66 -22.64 39.51
C LEU A 539 -19.19 -21.28 40.04
N ASN A 540 -18.20 -21.29 40.93
CA ASN A 540 -17.62 -20.08 41.55
C ASN A 540 -16.52 -19.41 40.69
N LYS A 541 -16.48 -19.67 39.37
CA LYS A 541 -15.54 -19.03 38.42
C LYS A 541 -16.34 -18.41 37.26
N PRO A 542 -15.92 -17.24 36.73
CA PRO A 542 -16.63 -16.57 35.65
C PRO A 542 -16.55 -17.37 34.35
N ILE A 543 -17.71 -17.57 33.71
CA ILE A 543 -17.85 -18.18 32.38
C ILE A 543 -18.60 -17.19 31.51
N ARG A 544 -18.08 -16.90 30.31
CA ARG A 544 -18.77 -16.03 29.34
C ARG A 544 -19.79 -16.86 28.57
N MET A 545 -21.06 -16.72 28.91
CA MET A 545 -22.16 -17.42 28.24
C MET A 545 -22.66 -16.63 27.04
N ILE A 546 -22.88 -17.32 25.92
CA ILE A 546 -23.53 -16.78 24.73
C ILE A 546 -24.67 -17.72 24.35
N HIS A 547 -25.87 -17.20 24.17
CA HIS A 547 -27.03 -17.98 23.72
C HIS A 547 -27.41 -17.55 22.31
N SER A 548 -27.36 -18.48 21.35
CA SER A 548 -27.91 -18.24 20.02
C SER A 548 -29.40 -18.55 19.96
N SER A 549 -30.12 -17.82 19.10
CA SER A 549 -31.53 -18.08 18.78
C SER A 549 -31.74 -19.37 18.00
N ASP A 550 -30.72 -19.78 17.25
CA ASP A 550 -30.75 -20.90 16.31
C ASP A 550 -29.48 -21.74 16.44
N ASN A 551 -29.52 -22.93 15.85
CA ASN A 551 -28.35 -23.79 15.70
C ASN A 551 -27.47 -23.25 14.56
N TYR A 552 -26.41 -22.54 14.90
CA TYR A 552 -25.42 -22.03 13.94
C TYR A 552 -24.36 -23.07 13.58
N TYR A 553 -24.56 -24.33 13.98
CA TYR A 553 -23.61 -25.42 13.84
C TYR A 553 -22.22 -24.97 14.30
N CYS A 554 -21.24 -25.17 13.44
CA CYS A 554 -19.85 -25.05 13.77
C CYS A 554 -19.24 -23.67 13.45
N ILE A 555 -19.96 -22.81 12.72
CA ILE A 555 -19.49 -21.45 12.36
C ILE A 555 -19.12 -20.60 13.58
N VAL A 556 -19.62 -20.97 14.76
CA VAL A 556 -19.27 -20.41 16.06
C VAL A 556 -17.74 -20.26 16.23
N ARG A 557 -16.94 -21.20 15.69
CA ARG A 557 -15.47 -21.11 15.72
C ARG A 557 -14.92 -19.87 15.02
N MET A 558 -15.47 -19.50 13.88
CA MET A 558 -15.06 -18.28 13.15
C MET A 558 -15.43 -17.02 13.92
N CYS A 559 -16.55 -17.05 14.65
CA CYS A 559 -16.97 -15.93 15.51
C CYS A 559 -16.00 -15.68 16.67
N MET A 560 -15.24 -16.69 17.12
CA MET A 560 -14.32 -16.56 18.25
C MET A 560 -13.22 -15.53 18.02
N LEU A 561 -12.83 -15.26 16.77
CA LEU A 561 -11.86 -14.21 16.43
C LEU A 561 -12.18 -12.86 17.09
N HIS A 562 -13.47 -12.51 17.17
CA HIS A 562 -13.97 -11.26 17.70
C HIS A 562 -14.35 -11.33 19.20
N LEU A 563 -14.36 -12.52 19.78
CA LEU A 563 -14.82 -12.75 21.16
C LEU A 563 -13.69 -13.15 22.11
N MET A 564 -12.62 -13.75 21.59
CA MET A 564 -11.48 -14.21 22.38
C MET A 564 -10.61 -13.05 22.89
N ASN A 565 -10.12 -13.18 24.12
CA ASN A 565 -9.20 -12.25 24.78
C ASN A 565 -7.74 -12.74 24.81
N SER A 566 -7.44 -13.86 24.15
CA SER A 566 -6.09 -14.43 24.03
C SER A 566 -5.52 -14.36 22.61
N GLU A 567 -4.28 -14.82 22.44
CA GLU A 567 -3.67 -15.12 21.13
C GLU A 567 -4.01 -16.54 20.62
N TRP A 568 -4.55 -17.41 21.49
CA TRP A 568 -4.74 -18.83 21.22
C TRP A 568 -6.14 -19.29 21.62
N LEU A 569 -6.86 -19.88 20.66
CA LEU A 569 -8.17 -20.48 20.86
C LEU A 569 -8.02 -22.00 20.98
N LEU A 570 -8.50 -22.58 22.07
CA LEU A 570 -8.70 -24.03 22.19
C LEU A 570 -10.19 -24.35 22.08
N THR A 571 -10.57 -25.15 21.10
CA THR A 571 -11.94 -25.65 20.96
C THR A 571 -12.08 -26.99 21.65
N ILE A 572 -13.15 -27.17 22.42
CA ILE A 572 -13.48 -28.40 23.15
C ILE A 572 -14.97 -28.70 22.94
N ASP A 573 -15.28 -29.92 22.50
CA ASP A 573 -16.67 -30.35 22.33
C ASP A 573 -17.39 -30.61 23.66
N ASP A 574 -18.70 -30.46 23.66
CA ASP A 574 -19.59 -30.60 24.82
C ASP A 574 -19.85 -32.06 25.24
N ASP A 575 -19.14 -33.01 24.63
CA ASP A 575 -19.13 -34.43 24.96
C ASP A 575 -17.75 -34.95 25.41
N MET A 576 -16.80 -34.05 25.68
CA MET A 576 -15.46 -34.36 26.16
C MET A 576 -15.22 -33.87 27.58
N ILE A 577 -14.83 -34.78 28.48
CA ILE A 577 -14.41 -34.45 29.86
C ILE A 577 -12.87 -34.43 29.89
N PRO A 578 -12.23 -33.24 29.97
CA PRO A 578 -10.77 -33.13 29.93
C PRO A 578 -10.11 -33.72 31.19
N SER A 579 -8.95 -34.36 31.02
CA SER A 579 -8.10 -34.80 32.15
C SER A 579 -7.30 -33.63 32.74
N GLU A 580 -6.64 -33.85 33.88
CA GLU A 580 -5.87 -32.83 34.60
C GLU A 580 -4.81 -32.11 33.75
N ARG A 581 -4.18 -32.81 32.78
CA ARG A 581 -3.08 -32.25 31.98
C ARG A 581 -3.50 -31.75 30.60
N PHE A 582 -4.80 -31.58 30.36
CA PHE A 582 -5.31 -31.30 29.01
C PHE A 582 -4.80 -29.96 28.47
N LEU A 583 -4.97 -28.88 29.24
CA LEU A 583 -4.56 -27.53 28.82
C LEU A 583 -3.04 -27.37 28.72
N SER A 584 -2.29 -27.85 29.72
CA SER A 584 -0.83 -27.78 29.73
C SER A 584 -0.23 -28.53 28.54
N THR A 585 -0.77 -29.70 28.19
CA THR A 585 -0.29 -30.47 27.04
C THR A 585 -0.44 -29.70 25.73
N PHE A 586 -1.58 -29.07 25.46
CA PHE A 586 -1.74 -28.27 24.23
C PHE A 586 -0.75 -27.10 24.17
N VAL A 587 -0.56 -26.39 25.27
CA VAL A 587 0.35 -25.24 25.35
C VAL A 587 1.82 -25.67 25.23
N GLU A 588 2.21 -26.78 25.86
CA GLU A 588 3.56 -27.36 25.75
C GLU A 588 3.85 -27.83 24.32
N ARG A 589 2.92 -28.56 23.70
CA ARG A 589 3.08 -29.06 22.32
C ARG A 589 3.19 -27.91 21.33
N ARG A 590 2.42 -26.83 21.51
CA ARG A 590 2.50 -25.63 20.68
C ARG A 590 3.93 -25.07 20.61
N ASN A 591 4.62 -25.01 21.73
CA ASN A 591 5.98 -24.49 21.79
C ASN A 591 6.97 -25.31 20.92
N ASN A 592 6.65 -26.56 20.61
CA ASN A 592 7.49 -27.42 19.77
C ASN A 592 7.20 -27.29 18.26
N TYR A 593 5.96 -26.99 17.87
CA TYR A 593 5.56 -26.93 16.45
C TYR A 593 5.58 -25.51 15.86
N GLY A 594 5.68 -24.47 16.71
CA GLY A 594 5.79 -23.08 16.28
C GLY A 594 4.45 -22.42 15.95
N ALA A 595 4.49 -21.14 15.54
CA ALA A 595 3.30 -20.29 15.44
C ALA A 595 2.40 -20.59 14.22
N ARG A 596 2.86 -21.41 13.27
CA ARG A 596 2.11 -21.79 12.05
C ARG A 596 1.66 -23.25 12.05
N ALA A 597 1.38 -23.78 13.24
CA ALA A 597 0.81 -25.10 13.42
C ALA A 597 -0.59 -25.02 14.02
N ILE A 598 -1.49 -25.85 13.51
CA ILE A 598 -2.78 -26.17 14.11
C ILE A 598 -2.63 -27.52 14.80
N LEU A 599 -2.91 -27.58 16.09
CA LEU A 599 -2.79 -28.82 16.86
C LEU A 599 -4.17 -29.43 17.07
N CYS A 600 -4.36 -30.70 16.73
CA CYS A 600 -5.60 -31.42 16.98
C CYS A 600 -5.35 -32.80 17.60
N LEU A 601 -6.40 -33.39 18.16
CA LEU A 601 -6.34 -34.73 18.75
C LEU A 601 -6.32 -35.85 17.70
N HIS A 602 -7.09 -35.69 16.61
CA HIS A 602 -7.23 -36.69 15.55
C HIS A 602 -7.65 -36.04 14.23
N GLY A 603 -7.66 -36.83 13.15
CA GLY A 603 -7.99 -36.32 11.81
C GLY A 603 -7.82 -37.33 10.68
N HIS A 604 -7.92 -36.86 9.43
CA HIS A 604 -7.75 -37.70 8.24
C HIS A 604 -6.49 -37.37 7.46
N LYS A 605 -5.88 -38.41 6.91
CA LYS A 605 -4.75 -38.35 6.00
C LYS A 605 -5.11 -39.01 4.67
N PHE A 606 -5.07 -38.29 3.56
CA PHE A 606 -5.16 -38.91 2.25
C PHE A 606 -3.91 -39.69 1.87
N LEU A 607 -4.14 -40.82 1.21
CA LEU A 607 -3.14 -41.59 0.49
C LEU A 607 -3.09 -41.10 -0.97
N PRO A 608 -1.96 -41.28 -1.70
CA PRO A 608 -1.87 -40.86 -3.10
C PRO A 608 -2.95 -41.49 -3.99
N HIS A 609 -3.80 -40.65 -4.60
CA HIS A 609 -4.82 -41.05 -5.56
C HIS A 609 -5.24 -39.86 -6.44
N THR A 610 -5.95 -40.13 -7.54
CA THR A 610 -6.54 -39.12 -8.41
C THR A 610 -8.05 -39.06 -8.24
N LEU A 611 -8.65 -37.88 -8.37
CA LEU A 611 -10.10 -37.73 -8.35
C LEU A 611 -10.73 -38.46 -9.53
N ASN A 612 -11.63 -39.41 -9.25
CA ASN A 612 -12.49 -40.01 -10.27
C ASN A 612 -13.64 -39.03 -10.58
N THR A 613 -13.57 -38.36 -11.72
CA THR A 613 -14.54 -37.32 -12.12
C THR A 613 -15.90 -37.90 -12.54
N GLU A 614 -15.94 -39.15 -13.01
CA GLU A 614 -17.19 -39.82 -13.40
C GLU A 614 -17.92 -40.42 -12.20
N ASN A 615 -17.16 -40.94 -11.23
CA ASN A 615 -17.72 -41.50 -10.00
C ASN A 615 -16.81 -41.20 -8.78
N PRO A 616 -16.94 -40.02 -8.17
CA PRO A 616 -16.09 -39.61 -7.04
C PRO A 616 -16.31 -40.44 -5.76
N LYS A 617 -17.34 -41.28 -5.72
CA LYS A 617 -17.56 -42.21 -4.60
C LYS A 617 -16.66 -43.45 -4.68
N LEU A 618 -16.24 -43.86 -5.88
CA LEU A 618 -15.36 -45.00 -6.11
C LEU A 618 -13.89 -44.55 -6.06
N GLY A 619 -13.15 -45.00 -5.04
CA GLY A 619 -11.72 -44.68 -4.88
C GLY A 619 -11.41 -43.23 -4.44
N GLY A 620 -12.42 -42.44 -4.08
CA GLY A 620 -12.27 -41.03 -3.70
C GLY A 620 -12.14 -40.80 -2.20
N TRP A 621 -13.22 -40.98 -1.43
CA TRP A 621 -13.22 -40.96 0.05
C TRP A 621 -13.54 -42.34 0.62
N GLU A 622 -12.61 -43.28 0.44
CA GLU A 622 -12.76 -44.68 0.85
C GLU A 622 -11.68 -45.02 1.88
N TYR A 623 -12.12 -45.39 3.09
CA TYR A 623 -11.22 -45.68 4.20
C TYR A 623 -10.31 -46.86 3.87
N GLY A 624 -9.00 -46.68 4.10
CA GLY A 624 -7.98 -47.68 3.82
C GLY A 624 -7.54 -47.77 2.35
N VAL A 625 -8.21 -47.05 1.43
CA VAL A 625 -7.85 -46.99 0.01
C VAL A 625 -7.28 -45.61 -0.33
N SER A 626 -8.06 -44.56 -0.12
CA SER A 626 -7.69 -43.19 -0.46
C SER A 626 -7.54 -42.28 0.75
N VAL A 627 -8.11 -42.66 1.91
CA VAL A 627 -8.03 -41.90 3.15
C VAL A 627 -7.83 -42.82 4.36
N VAL A 628 -7.03 -42.38 5.32
CA VAL A 628 -6.78 -43.06 6.60
C VAL A 628 -7.20 -42.12 7.73
N PHE A 629 -7.87 -42.66 8.75
CA PHE A 629 -8.16 -41.94 9.99
C PHE A 629 -7.01 -42.16 10.98
N ILE A 630 -6.50 -41.06 11.54
CA ILE A 630 -5.43 -41.05 12.53
C ILE A 630 -6.07 -40.67 13.87
N ASP A 631 -6.33 -41.67 14.71
CA ASP A 631 -6.94 -41.51 16.03
C ASP A 631 -5.97 -40.95 17.07
N ASP A 632 -6.50 -40.53 18.21
CA ASP A 632 -5.79 -39.91 19.34
C ASP A 632 -4.71 -40.78 20.01
N ASN A 633 -4.77 -42.11 19.88
CA ASN A 633 -3.80 -43.06 20.45
C ASN A 633 -2.56 -43.30 19.58
N GLN A 634 -2.63 -42.94 18.30
CA GLN A 634 -1.47 -43.03 17.42
C GLN A 634 -0.34 -42.05 17.83
N PRO A 635 0.90 -42.22 17.36
CA PRO A 635 1.94 -41.21 17.54
C PRO A 635 1.56 -39.86 16.88
N PRO A 636 2.28 -38.76 17.20
CA PRO A 636 2.09 -37.49 16.50
C PRO A 636 2.37 -37.65 15.00
N ASP A 637 1.53 -37.05 14.15
CA ASP A 637 1.67 -37.10 12.70
C ASP A 637 1.12 -35.82 12.06
N THR A 638 1.52 -35.57 10.81
CA THR A 638 0.91 -34.56 9.94
C THR A 638 -0.29 -35.17 9.21
N ILE A 639 -1.37 -34.42 9.18
CA ILE A 639 -2.65 -34.82 8.60
C ILE A 639 -3.10 -33.80 7.55
N HIS A 640 -4.09 -34.19 6.74
CA HIS A 640 -4.67 -33.29 5.75
C HIS A 640 -5.92 -32.61 6.29
N PHE A 641 -6.70 -33.30 7.13
CA PHE A 641 -7.91 -32.75 7.75
C PHE A 641 -7.88 -32.92 9.26
N ALA A 642 -7.80 -31.82 10.00
CA ALA A 642 -7.87 -31.77 11.45
C ALA A 642 -9.31 -31.66 11.93
N HIS A 643 -9.69 -32.52 12.89
CA HIS A 643 -10.96 -32.37 13.60
C HIS A 643 -10.88 -31.34 14.71
N ALA A 644 -11.99 -30.63 14.94
CA ALA A 644 -12.05 -29.46 15.80
C ALA A 644 -12.62 -29.70 17.21
N ASP A 645 -12.91 -30.95 17.59
CA ASP A 645 -13.43 -31.34 18.90
C ASP A 645 -12.40 -31.21 20.03
N GLY A 646 -11.11 -31.17 19.66
CA GLY A 646 -10.01 -30.76 20.52
C GLY A 646 -8.90 -30.14 19.69
N CYS A 647 -8.99 -28.84 19.40
CA CYS A 647 -8.11 -28.19 18.44
C CYS A 647 -7.65 -26.80 18.88
N LEU A 648 -6.35 -26.54 18.75
CA LEU A 648 -5.70 -25.28 19.13
C LEU A 648 -5.40 -24.45 17.88
N PHE A 649 -5.97 -23.25 17.81
CA PHE A 649 -5.80 -22.29 16.72
C PHE A 649 -5.09 -21.02 17.22
N PRO A 650 -4.05 -20.53 16.51
CA PRO A 650 -3.60 -19.16 16.69
C PRO A 650 -4.66 -18.19 16.19
N ARG A 651 -4.77 -17.02 16.83
CA ARG A 651 -5.66 -15.94 16.41
C ARG A 651 -5.45 -15.54 14.94
N GLN A 652 -4.20 -15.56 14.49
CA GLN A 652 -3.87 -15.29 13.09
C GLN A 652 -4.45 -16.35 12.12
N ALA A 653 -4.50 -17.63 12.50
CA ALA A 653 -5.12 -18.64 11.64
C ALA A 653 -6.62 -18.36 11.45
N LEU A 654 -7.32 -17.95 12.51
CA LEU A 654 -8.73 -17.57 12.38
C LEU A 654 -8.92 -16.36 11.46
N ARG A 655 -8.01 -15.36 11.52
CA ARG A 655 -8.01 -14.20 10.60
C ARG A 655 -7.78 -14.63 9.14
N ASP A 656 -6.80 -15.48 8.92
CA ASP A 656 -6.47 -16.00 7.59
C ASP A 656 -7.66 -16.79 7.04
N ALA A 657 -8.26 -17.67 7.85
CA ALA A 657 -9.41 -18.47 7.45
C ALA A 657 -10.64 -17.64 7.06
N VAL A 658 -10.95 -16.56 7.79
CA VAL A 658 -12.10 -15.68 7.44
C VAL A 658 -11.83 -14.77 6.25
N SER A 659 -10.58 -14.66 5.78
CA SER A 659 -10.24 -13.88 4.59
C SER A 659 -10.55 -14.62 3.27
N ILE A 660 -10.86 -15.91 3.35
CA ILE A 660 -11.26 -16.73 2.19
C ILE A 660 -12.75 -17.03 2.28
N ASP A 661 -13.51 -16.56 1.29
CA ASP A 661 -14.95 -16.80 1.22
C ASP A 661 -15.26 -18.29 1.03
N MET A 662 -16.17 -18.79 1.88
CA MET A 662 -16.70 -20.14 1.76
C MET A 662 -17.65 -20.19 0.55
N PRO A 663 -17.38 -21.05 -0.46
CA PRO A 663 -18.10 -21.03 -1.74
C PRO A 663 -19.57 -21.42 -1.61
N THR A 664 -19.92 -22.19 -0.58
CA THR A 664 -21.30 -22.59 -0.27
C THR A 664 -21.50 -22.68 1.22
N LYS A 665 -22.67 -22.22 1.70
CA LYS A 665 -23.05 -22.29 3.11
C LYS A 665 -23.17 -23.73 3.63
N GLU A 666 -23.34 -24.73 2.77
CA GLU A 666 -23.41 -26.13 3.19
C GLU A 666 -22.13 -26.57 3.91
N PHE A 667 -20.96 -26.04 3.53
CA PHE A 667 -19.68 -26.38 4.14
C PHE A 667 -19.56 -25.97 5.61
N ILE A 668 -20.48 -25.16 6.14
CA ILE A 668 -20.60 -24.88 7.58
C ILE A 668 -20.78 -26.18 8.39
N LEU A 669 -21.36 -27.23 7.81
CA LEU A 669 -21.55 -28.54 8.47
C LEU A 669 -20.24 -29.36 8.62
N VAL A 670 -19.19 -28.98 7.90
CA VAL A 670 -17.87 -29.64 7.84
C VAL A 670 -16.77 -28.57 7.88
N ASP A 671 -16.96 -27.57 8.73
CA ASP A 671 -16.12 -26.38 8.78
C ASP A 671 -14.68 -26.69 9.24
N ASP A 672 -14.47 -27.78 9.97
CA ASP A 672 -13.17 -28.31 10.39
C ASP A 672 -12.37 -28.79 9.17
N TYR A 673 -13.03 -29.49 8.25
CA TYR A 673 -12.46 -29.82 6.94
C TYR A 673 -12.22 -28.55 6.10
N TRP A 674 -13.17 -27.61 6.09
CA TRP A 674 -12.99 -26.33 5.38
C TRP A 674 -11.79 -25.53 5.90
N LEU A 675 -11.69 -25.37 7.22
CA LEU A 675 -10.59 -24.72 7.93
C LEU A 675 -9.26 -25.38 7.58
N SER A 676 -9.20 -26.71 7.66
CA SER A 676 -8.01 -27.48 7.31
C SER A 676 -7.56 -27.24 5.87
N PHE A 677 -8.48 -27.33 4.90
CA PHE A 677 -8.19 -27.05 3.50
C PHE A 677 -7.70 -25.61 3.34
N VAL A 678 -8.42 -24.61 3.86
CA VAL A 678 -8.07 -23.20 3.69
C VAL A 678 -6.71 -22.87 4.30
N LEU A 679 -6.52 -23.26 5.56
CA LEU A 679 -5.30 -22.99 6.31
C LEU A 679 -4.09 -23.68 5.70
N ASN A 680 -4.22 -24.92 5.24
CA ASN A 680 -3.10 -25.63 4.62
C ASN A 680 -2.85 -25.18 3.17
N HIS A 681 -3.88 -25.15 2.33
CA HIS A 681 -3.76 -24.89 0.89
C HIS A 681 -3.40 -23.43 0.56
N TYR A 682 -4.10 -22.46 1.15
CA TYR A 682 -3.88 -21.03 0.84
C TYR A 682 -2.82 -20.37 1.72
N PHE A 683 -2.67 -20.84 2.97
CA PHE A 683 -1.82 -20.18 3.95
C PHE A 683 -0.63 -21.02 4.43
N GLY A 684 -0.53 -22.31 4.07
CA GLY A 684 0.61 -23.16 4.38
C GLY A 684 0.73 -23.56 5.86
N TYR A 685 -0.36 -23.54 6.64
CA TYR A 685 -0.34 -24.03 8.02
C TYR A 685 -0.10 -25.54 8.07
N GLN A 686 0.74 -25.98 9.00
CA GLN A 686 0.89 -27.40 9.30
C GLN A 686 -0.27 -27.86 10.18
N LEU A 687 -0.95 -28.93 9.78
CA LEU A 687 -2.01 -29.56 10.56
C LEU A 687 -1.41 -30.77 11.28
N CYS A 688 -1.22 -30.63 12.58
CA CYS A 688 -0.46 -31.56 13.39
C CYS A 688 -1.39 -32.26 14.37
N LYS A 689 -1.52 -33.57 14.19
CA LYS A 689 -2.13 -34.44 15.18
C LYS A 689 -1.14 -34.67 16.31
N ILE A 690 -1.54 -34.43 17.56
CA ILE A 690 -0.73 -34.69 18.75
C ILE A 690 -1.06 -36.06 19.37
N ALA A 691 -0.12 -36.65 20.12
CA ALA A 691 -0.40 -37.84 20.90
C ALA A 691 -1.24 -37.46 22.12
N ALA A 692 -2.42 -38.08 22.27
CA ALA A 692 -3.40 -37.69 23.26
C ALA A 692 -4.04 -38.86 24.04
N SER A 693 -3.31 -39.97 24.17
CA SER A 693 -3.75 -41.12 24.97
C SER A 693 -4.12 -40.70 26.40
N ASN A 694 -5.34 -41.04 26.82
CA ASN A 694 -5.90 -40.74 28.14
C ASN A 694 -6.01 -39.23 28.47
N MET A 695 -6.03 -38.33 27.48
CA MET A 695 -6.15 -36.89 27.73
C MET A 695 -7.57 -36.43 28.08
N TYR A 696 -8.59 -37.20 27.73
CA TYR A 696 -10.00 -36.88 28.00
C TYR A 696 -10.82 -38.18 28.07
N THR A 697 -12.04 -38.09 28.59
CA THR A 697 -13.04 -39.17 28.55
C THR A 697 -14.28 -38.67 27.82
N LYS A 698 -14.80 -39.46 26.88
CA LYS A 698 -16.07 -39.14 26.21
C LYS A 698 -17.26 -39.36 27.14
N THR A 699 -18.25 -38.48 27.04
CA THR A 699 -19.53 -38.64 27.74
C THR A 699 -20.36 -39.78 27.13
N PRO A 700 -21.33 -40.36 27.87
CA PRO A 700 -22.25 -41.37 27.31
C PRO A 700 -23.04 -40.89 26.09
N SER A 701 -23.20 -39.56 25.93
CA SER A 701 -23.95 -38.93 24.83
C SER A 701 -23.10 -38.64 23.58
N ALA A 702 -21.81 -38.96 23.59
CA ALA A 702 -20.90 -38.65 22.48
C ALA A 702 -21.34 -39.31 21.15
N ASP A 703 -21.87 -40.52 21.23
CA ASP A 703 -22.29 -41.32 20.07
C ASP A 703 -23.82 -41.43 19.91
N ASP A 704 -24.58 -40.54 20.58
CA ASP A 704 -26.04 -40.49 20.42
C ASP A 704 -26.41 -39.96 19.02
N SER A 705 -26.98 -40.84 18.19
CA SER A 705 -27.41 -40.56 16.82
C SER A 705 -28.40 -39.40 16.64
N THR A 706 -29.08 -38.95 17.70
CA THR A 706 -30.04 -37.84 17.63
C THR A 706 -29.39 -36.45 17.75
N ILE A 707 -28.15 -36.39 18.23
CA ILE A 707 -27.42 -35.15 18.52
C ILE A 707 -26.00 -35.12 17.95
N ALA A 708 -25.33 -36.26 17.84
CA ALA A 708 -23.96 -36.35 17.35
C ALA A 708 -23.88 -35.94 15.86
N LEU A 709 -23.22 -34.80 15.61
CA LEU A 709 -23.21 -34.18 14.29
C LEU A 709 -22.60 -35.09 13.21
N TYR A 710 -21.57 -35.86 13.55
CA TYR A 710 -20.88 -36.75 12.61
C TYR A 710 -21.76 -37.92 12.10
N LEU A 711 -22.85 -38.26 12.81
CA LEU A 711 -23.84 -39.26 12.39
C LEU A 711 -24.93 -38.67 11.48
N ASN A 712 -24.97 -37.34 11.30
CA ASN A 712 -25.94 -36.69 10.44
C ASN A 712 -25.68 -37.03 8.95
N PRO A 713 -26.65 -37.58 8.20
CA PRO A 713 -26.47 -37.93 6.79
C PRO A 713 -26.01 -36.76 5.91
N LYS A 714 -26.42 -35.52 6.23
CA LYS A 714 -26.01 -34.31 5.49
C LYS A 714 -24.52 -34.02 5.64
N VAL A 715 -23.91 -34.34 6.79
CA VAL A 715 -22.47 -34.18 7.00
C VAL A 715 -21.68 -35.08 6.06
N ARG A 716 -22.12 -36.33 5.89
CA ARG A 716 -21.49 -37.28 4.95
C ARG A 716 -21.58 -36.82 3.50
N GLU A 717 -22.72 -36.28 3.08
CA GLU A 717 -22.90 -35.70 1.75
C GLU A 717 -22.02 -34.45 1.55
N THR A 718 -22.03 -33.54 2.53
CA THR A 718 -21.27 -32.28 2.48
C THR A 718 -19.77 -32.55 2.47
N ARG A 719 -19.28 -33.52 3.23
CA ARG A 719 -17.89 -33.96 3.21
C ARG A 719 -17.47 -34.44 1.82
N MET A 720 -18.33 -35.18 1.12
CA MET A 720 -18.06 -35.61 -0.26
C MET A 720 -18.03 -34.43 -1.24
N LYS A 721 -18.91 -33.43 -1.08
CA LYS A 721 -18.88 -32.19 -1.87
C LYS A 721 -17.59 -31.41 -1.65
N LEU A 722 -17.17 -31.26 -0.38
CA LEU A 722 -15.92 -30.61 -0.04
C LEU A 722 -14.71 -31.38 -0.57
N TYR A 723 -14.76 -32.72 -0.52
CA TYR A 723 -13.76 -33.60 -1.11
C TYR A 723 -13.49 -33.29 -2.58
N ILE A 724 -14.56 -33.31 -3.38
CA ILE A 724 -14.49 -32.99 -4.80
C ILE A 724 -13.95 -31.57 -4.99
N TYR A 725 -14.44 -30.61 -4.21
CA TYR A 725 -14.03 -29.22 -4.30
C TYR A 725 -12.52 -29.03 -4.09
N HIS A 726 -11.95 -29.58 -3.01
CA HIS A 726 -10.52 -29.39 -2.74
C HIS A 726 -9.61 -30.18 -3.70
N MET A 727 -10.04 -31.36 -4.14
CA MET A 727 -9.28 -32.15 -5.12
C MET A 727 -9.20 -31.44 -6.47
N LEU A 728 -10.29 -30.79 -6.91
CA LEU A 728 -10.30 -29.94 -8.10
C LEU A 728 -9.40 -28.69 -7.96
N LYS A 729 -9.06 -28.29 -6.73
CA LYS A 729 -8.08 -27.24 -6.44
C LYS A 729 -6.65 -27.77 -6.30
N GLY A 730 -6.43 -29.04 -6.61
CA GLY A 730 -5.10 -29.65 -6.57
C GLY A 730 -4.57 -29.88 -5.15
N TRP A 731 -5.46 -30.07 -4.16
CA TRP A 731 -5.07 -30.37 -2.78
C TRP A 731 -5.77 -31.66 -2.29
N PRO A 732 -5.11 -32.51 -1.47
CA PRO A 732 -3.73 -32.38 -1.02
C PRO A 732 -2.72 -32.78 -2.09
N ARG A 733 -1.47 -32.34 -1.90
CA ARG A 733 -0.40 -32.58 -2.87
C ARG A 733 0.39 -33.79 -2.42
N PHE A 734 0.27 -34.86 -3.21
CA PHE A 734 0.97 -36.10 -2.95
C PHE A 734 2.40 -35.98 -3.44
N ASN A 735 3.35 -35.91 -2.51
CA ASN A 735 4.76 -36.17 -2.81
C ASN A 735 4.89 -37.66 -3.13
N ILE A 736 4.64 -38.03 -4.39
CA ILE A 736 4.98 -39.36 -4.88
C ILE A 736 6.50 -39.37 -4.97
N SER A 737 7.14 -39.81 -3.89
CA SER A 737 8.53 -40.27 -3.89
C SER A 737 8.64 -41.40 -4.91
N LYS A 738 8.93 -41.03 -6.16
CA LYS A 738 9.52 -41.96 -7.12
C LYS A 738 11.01 -41.92 -6.85
N ALA A 739 11.64 -43.08 -6.69
CA ALA A 739 13.08 -43.18 -6.88
C ALA A 739 13.42 -42.43 -8.18
N PRO A 740 14.44 -41.55 -8.18
CA PRO A 740 14.71 -40.71 -9.35
C PRO A 740 14.89 -41.61 -10.56
N SER A 741 14.10 -41.34 -11.61
CA SER A 741 14.25 -42.06 -12.86
C SER A 741 15.66 -41.82 -13.41
N ILE A 742 16.21 -42.77 -14.20
CA ILE A 742 17.52 -42.57 -14.86
C ILE A 742 17.56 -41.24 -15.62
N VAL A 743 16.42 -40.86 -16.23
CA VAL A 743 16.26 -39.58 -16.94
C VAL A 743 16.35 -38.37 -16.00
N HIS A 744 15.73 -38.44 -14.82
CA HIS A 744 15.88 -37.41 -13.78
C HIS A 744 17.35 -37.23 -13.40
N THR A 745 18.04 -38.33 -13.05
CA THR A 745 19.47 -38.27 -12.70
C THR A 745 20.31 -37.69 -13.83
N MET A 746 20.06 -38.06 -15.09
CA MET A 746 20.79 -37.50 -16.23
C MET A 746 20.60 -35.98 -16.37
N LYS A 747 19.37 -35.49 -16.20
CA LYS A 747 19.04 -34.06 -16.37
C LYS A 747 19.48 -33.19 -15.19
N THR A 748 19.60 -33.75 -14.00
CA THR A 748 19.98 -33.01 -12.77
C THR A 748 21.44 -33.16 -12.38
N ALA A 749 22.16 -34.18 -12.88
CA ALA A 749 23.56 -34.47 -12.49
C ALA A 749 24.52 -33.29 -12.71
N ILE A 750 24.43 -32.62 -13.86
CA ILE A 750 25.30 -31.48 -14.19
C ILE A 750 25.14 -30.30 -13.22
N TRP A 751 23.97 -30.18 -12.58
CA TRP A 751 23.66 -29.12 -11.61
C TRP A 751 24.24 -29.38 -10.22
N GLN A 752 24.67 -30.62 -9.92
CA GLN A 752 25.30 -30.98 -8.64
C GLN A 752 26.72 -30.40 -8.51
N SER A 753 27.26 -29.82 -9.58
CA SER A 753 28.50 -29.06 -9.61
C SER A 753 28.28 -27.77 -10.39
N SER A 754 28.92 -26.67 -10.01
CA SER A 754 28.91 -25.46 -10.84
C SER A 754 29.57 -25.71 -12.20
N PHE A 755 29.14 -24.99 -13.22
CA PHE A 755 29.77 -24.98 -14.54
C PHE A 755 29.88 -23.54 -15.06
N ILE A 756 30.84 -23.33 -15.97
CA ILE A 756 30.92 -22.12 -16.79
C ILE A 756 30.57 -22.50 -18.23
N GLY A 757 29.44 -21.99 -18.70
CA GLY A 757 28.90 -22.18 -20.05
C GLY A 757 28.94 -20.90 -20.88
N TYR A 758 28.30 -20.94 -22.05
CA TYR A 758 28.14 -19.79 -22.94
C TYR A 758 26.70 -19.62 -23.41
N ASN A 759 26.26 -18.36 -23.52
CA ASN A 759 25.15 -17.98 -24.38
C ASN A 759 25.64 -18.06 -25.84
N VAL A 760 24.88 -18.75 -26.68
CA VAL A 760 25.28 -19.08 -28.06
C VAL A 760 24.13 -18.81 -29.06
N PRO A 761 24.45 -18.40 -30.29
CA PRO A 761 23.43 -18.20 -31.32
C PRO A 761 22.97 -19.52 -31.96
N MET A 762 21.77 -19.53 -32.53
CA MET A 762 21.13 -20.66 -33.23
C MET A 762 21.73 -20.95 -34.62
N CYS A 763 22.91 -20.41 -34.94
CA CYS A 763 23.60 -20.59 -36.23
C CYS A 763 24.99 -21.25 -36.11
N LEU A 764 25.34 -21.78 -34.94
CA LEU A 764 26.61 -22.49 -34.75
C LEU A 764 26.71 -23.73 -35.64
N THR A 765 27.88 -23.91 -36.23
CA THR A 765 28.24 -25.09 -37.02
C THR A 765 28.79 -26.19 -36.11
N VAL A 766 28.89 -27.40 -36.66
CA VAL A 766 29.57 -28.53 -35.98
C VAL A 766 31.04 -28.20 -35.65
N ALA A 767 31.70 -27.34 -36.43
CA ALA A 767 33.06 -26.91 -36.13
C ALA A 767 33.09 -26.02 -34.87
N ASP A 768 32.12 -25.10 -34.73
CA ASP A 768 31.99 -24.25 -33.54
C ASP A 768 31.73 -25.08 -32.27
N MET A 769 30.90 -26.14 -32.37
CA MET A 769 30.66 -27.07 -31.25
C MET A 769 31.92 -27.83 -30.84
N ARG A 770 32.80 -28.18 -31.78
CA ARG A 770 34.11 -28.77 -31.46
C ARG A 770 35.02 -27.78 -30.76
N ASP A 771 34.99 -26.51 -31.13
CA ASP A 771 35.78 -25.48 -30.46
C ASP A 771 35.32 -25.30 -29.00
N LEU A 772 34.00 -25.26 -28.75
CA LEU A 772 33.44 -25.27 -27.39
C LEU A 772 33.89 -26.50 -26.59
N GLN A 773 33.85 -27.69 -27.21
CA GLN A 773 34.33 -28.92 -26.59
C GLN A 773 35.84 -28.86 -26.27
N HIS A 774 36.67 -28.32 -27.16
CA HIS A 774 38.11 -28.14 -26.92
C HIS A 774 38.40 -27.14 -25.80
N MET A 775 37.53 -26.16 -25.59
CA MET A 775 37.58 -25.25 -24.45
C MET A 775 37.02 -25.85 -23.15
N ASN A 776 36.62 -27.12 -23.17
CA ASN A 776 36.01 -27.83 -22.04
C ASN A 776 34.67 -27.22 -21.58
N VAL A 777 33.96 -26.53 -22.49
CA VAL A 777 32.61 -26.02 -22.24
C VAL A 777 31.64 -27.18 -22.30
N ARG A 778 30.91 -27.42 -21.20
CA ARG A 778 29.95 -28.54 -21.07
C ARG A 778 28.50 -28.11 -21.18
N VAL A 779 28.20 -26.82 -21.07
CA VAL A 779 26.83 -26.29 -21.08
C VAL A 779 26.75 -25.08 -21.99
N VAL A 780 25.69 -25.01 -22.77
CA VAL A 780 25.32 -23.83 -23.56
C VAL A 780 23.89 -23.42 -23.26
N ARG A 781 23.63 -22.10 -23.27
CA ARG A 781 22.28 -21.51 -23.17
C ARG A 781 21.87 -21.01 -24.56
N LEU A 782 20.82 -21.62 -25.12
CA LEU A 782 20.29 -21.34 -26.46
C LEU A 782 19.03 -20.47 -26.37
N GLY A 783 18.93 -19.47 -27.25
CA GLY A 783 17.74 -18.60 -27.38
C GLY A 783 17.88 -17.20 -26.77
N ALA A 784 18.99 -16.93 -26.08
CA ALA A 784 19.31 -15.64 -25.45
C ALA A 784 19.94 -14.62 -26.41
N CYS A 785 20.65 -15.08 -27.46
CA CYS A 785 21.25 -14.20 -28.46
C CYS A 785 20.19 -13.60 -29.40
N CYS A 786 20.41 -12.36 -29.85
CA CYS A 786 19.45 -11.62 -30.65
C CYS A 786 19.86 -11.49 -32.13
N THR A 787 18.87 -11.26 -32.99
CA THR A 787 19.09 -10.80 -34.37
C THR A 787 18.35 -9.48 -34.58
N THR A 788 19.04 -8.45 -35.07
CA THR A 788 18.45 -7.14 -35.37
C THR A 788 17.93 -7.08 -36.80
N ILE A 789 16.70 -6.58 -36.98
CA ILE A 789 16.23 -6.10 -38.28
C ILE A 789 16.52 -4.58 -38.33
N GLY A 790 17.73 -4.21 -38.75
CA GLY A 790 18.10 -2.81 -39.05
C GLY A 790 18.59 -1.98 -37.86
N GLU A 791 19.56 -1.10 -38.12
CA GLU A 791 20.29 -0.30 -37.10
C GLU A 791 19.47 0.88 -36.52
N ASP A 792 18.29 1.18 -37.06
CA ASP A 792 17.57 2.45 -36.78
C ASP A 792 16.23 2.32 -36.04
N THR A 793 15.78 1.13 -35.64
CA THR A 793 14.51 0.98 -34.89
C THR A 793 14.75 0.39 -33.51
N GLN A 794 14.52 1.21 -32.47
CA GLN A 794 14.73 0.90 -31.05
C GLN A 794 13.86 -0.23 -30.47
N GLU A 795 13.06 -0.95 -31.28
CA GLU A 795 12.02 -1.88 -30.79
C GLU A 795 11.97 -3.28 -31.43
N THR A 796 12.97 -3.72 -32.22
CA THR A 796 12.90 -5.07 -32.83
C THR A 796 14.18 -5.89 -32.71
N ASN A 797 14.61 -6.15 -31.48
CA ASN A 797 15.48 -7.30 -31.19
C ASN A 797 14.59 -8.54 -31.08
N ILE A 798 14.64 -9.41 -32.08
CA ILE A 798 13.91 -10.68 -32.06
C ILE A 798 14.94 -11.77 -31.76
N SER A 799 14.67 -12.59 -30.72
CA SER A 799 15.48 -13.78 -30.42
C SER A 799 15.62 -14.64 -31.67
N ASP A 800 16.83 -15.13 -31.92
CA ASP A 800 17.13 -16.00 -33.06
C ASP A 800 16.24 -17.26 -33.13
N LEU A 801 15.76 -17.73 -31.97
CA LEU A 801 14.85 -18.86 -31.83
C LEU A 801 13.43 -18.58 -32.34
N ALA A 802 12.97 -17.32 -32.31
CA ALA A 802 11.63 -16.96 -32.78
C ALA A 802 11.45 -17.18 -34.29
N TYR A 803 12.54 -17.07 -35.08
CA TYR A 803 12.53 -17.41 -36.51
C TYR A 803 12.39 -18.91 -36.76
N LEU A 804 12.92 -19.74 -35.87
CA LEU A 804 12.87 -21.20 -36.00
C LEU A 804 11.54 -21.78 -35.53
N LEU A 805 10.82 -21.08 -34.64
CA LEU A 805 9.52 -21.46 -34.09
C LEU A 805 8.41 -20.49 -34.51
N PRO A 806 8.11 -20.34 -35.81
CA PRO A 806 7.02 -19.47 -36.26
C PRO A 806 5.70 -19.97 -35.68
N GLN A 807 4.97 -19.06 -35.03
CA GLN A 807 3.71 -19.37 -34.37
C GLN A 807 2.51 -18.99 -35.25
N CYS A 808 1.46 -19.81 -35.20
CA CYS A 808 0.14 -19.44 -35.69
C CYS A 808 -0.89 -19.77 -34.60
N MET A 809 -1.51 -18.75 -34.01
CA MET A 809 -2.48 -18.88 -32.90
C MET A 809 -2.00 -19.76 -31.74
N GLY A 810 -0.74 -19.60 -31.29
CA GLY A 810 -0.18 -20.36 -30.15
C GLY A 810 0.24 -21.80 -30.47
N CYS A 811 0.21 -22.23 -31.73
CA CYS A 811 0.69 -23.54 -32.16
C CYS A 811 2.03 -23.44 -32.89
N ILE A 812 2.96 -24.35 -32.57
CA ILE A 812 4.21 -24.55 -33.30
C ILE A 812 4.04 -25.73 -34.24
N SER A 813 4.43 -25.58 -35.51
CA SER A 813 4.37 -26.72 -36.45
C SER A 813 5.29 -27.86 -35.99
N SER A 814 4.86 -29.11 -36.15
CA SER A 814 5.68 -30.27 -35.80
C SER A 814 7.03 -30.28 -36.52
N SER A 815 7.08 -29.74 -37.75
CA SER A 815 8.33 -29.60 -38.51
C SER A 815 9.35 -28.67 -37.85
N ALA A 816 8.88 -27.59 -37.21
CA ALA A 816 9.73 -26.63 -36.52
C ALA A 816 10.29 -27.22 -35.23
N LEU A 817 9.45 -27.88 -34.42
CA LEU A 817 9.90 -28.62 -33.23
C LEU A 817 10.93 -29.69 -33.58
N GLN A 818 10.72 -30.43 -34.67
CA GLN A 818 11.66 -31.47 -35.09
C GLN A 818 13.00 -30.90 -35.56
N ARG A 819 13.02 -29.72 -36.22
CA ARG A 819 14.27 -29.01 -36.53
C ARG A 819 15.01 -28.57 -35.27
N LEU A 820 14.30 -28.03 -34.28
CA LEU A 820 14.89 -27.65 -32.99
C LEU A 820 15.54 -28.86 -32.30
N VAL A 821 14.82 -29.99 -32.21
CA VAL A 821 15.36 -31.24 -31.66
C VAL A 821 16.61 -31.68 -32.40
N SER A 822 16.56 -31.70 -33.74
CA SER A 822 17.67 -32.15 -34.56
C SER A 822 18.91 -31.27 -34.37
N TYR A 823 18.72 -29.96 -34.17
CA TYR A 823 19.80 -29.03 -33.89
C TYR A 823 20.37 -29.21 -32.47
N ILE A 824 19.52 -29.33 -31.44
CA ILE A 824 19.93 -29.62 -30.05
C ILE A 824 20.70 -30.95 -29.97
N ASP A 825 20.31 -31.96 -30.74
CA ASP A 825 21.01 -33.25 -30.79
C ASP A 825 22.44 -33.14 -31.34
N LEU A 826 22.77 -32.11 -32.12
CA LEU A 826 24.16 -31.91 -32.57
C LEU A 826 25.09 -31.62 -31.38
N PHE A 827 24.62 -30.89 -30.36
CA PHE A 827 25.38 -30.63 -29.14
C PHE A 827 25.64 -31.91 -28.34
N SER A 828 24.68 -32.85 -28.35
CA SER A 828 24.81 -34.14 -27.63
C SER A 828 26.03 -34.93 -28.12
N LYS A 829 26.31 -34.89 -29.44
CA LYS A 829 27.47 -35.55 -30.08
C LYS A 829 28.81 -34.99 -29.66
N HIS A 830 28.81 -33.80 -29.06
CA HIS A 830 30.00 -33.12 -28.54
C HIS A 830 30.04 -33.11 -27.01
N ASN A 831 29.19 -33.90 -26.34
CA ASN A 831 29.02 -33.93 -24.89
C ASN A 831 28.63 -32.57 -24.28
N ILE A 832 27.94 -31.73 -25.06
CA ILE A 832 27.46 -30.42 -24.61
C ILE A 832 25.99 -30.52 -24.23
N GLN A 833 25.69 -30.10 -23.01
CA GLN A 833 24.34 -29.98 -22.47
C GLN A 833 23.74 -28.62 -22.82
N VAL A 834 22.41 -28.57 -22.89
CA VAL A 834 21.65 -27.41 -23.36
C VAL A 834 20.68 -26.95 -22.30
N ILE A 835 20.73 -25.65 -22.01
CA ILE A 835 19.64 -24.89 -21.39
C ILE A 835 18.93 -24.15 -22.52
N LEU A 836 17.62 -24.30 -22.63
CA LEU A 836 16.82 -23.56 -23.61
C LEU A 836 16.14 -22.39 -22.90
N THR A 837 16.26 -21.18 -23.46
CA THR A 837 15.50 -20.00 -23.03
C THR A 837 14.58 -19.48 -24.14
N LEU A 838 13.48 -18.82 -23.77
CA LEU A 838 12.57 -18.17 -24.71
C LEU A 838 12.52 -16.66 -24.48
N HIS A 839 12.45 -15.90 -25.57
CA HIS A 839 12.09 -14.49 -25.50
C HIS A 839 10.66 -14.31 -24.99
N ARG A 840 10.40 -13.23 -24.26
CA ARG A 840 9.09 -12.93 -23.63
C ARG A 840 7.88 -12.98 -24.56
N HIS A 841 8.04 -12.59 -25.83
CA HIS A 841 6.94 -12.64 -26.81
C HIS A 841 6.59 -14.06 -27.28
N LEU A 842 7.50 -15.02 -27.06
CA LEU A 842 7.33 -16.41 -27.46
C LEU A 842 6.87 -17.28 -26.28
N ALA A 843 7.31 -16.95 -25.06
CA ALA A 843 7.02 -17.69 -23.84
C ALA A 843 5.53 -17.64 -23.49
N SER A 844 4.90 -18.81 -23.42
CA SER A 844 3.53 -19.00 -22.91
C SER A 844 3.32 -20.44 -22.45
N PRO A 845 2.33 -20.71 -21.58
CA PRO A 845 2.06 -22.07 -21.12
C PRO A 845 1.86 -23.08 -22.27
N GLN A 846 1.14 -22.69 -23.33
CA GLN A 846 0.85 -23.55 -24.48
C GLN A 846 2.10 -23.86 -25.31
N ILE A 847 2.98 -22.89 -25.47
CA ILE A 847 4.23 -23.04 -26.22
C ILE A 847 5.22 -23.89 -25.43
N TRP A 848 5.37 -23.61 -24.14
CA TRP A 848 6.21 -24.40 -23.24
C TRP A 848 5.74 -25.83 -23.11
N GLN A 849 4.43 -26.09 -23.06
CA GLN A 849 3.88 -27.44 -23.08
C GLN A 849 4.29 -28.20 -24.35
N GLN A 850 4.15 -27.59 -25.53
CA GLN A 850 4.54 -28.20 -26.81
C GLN A 850 6.05 -28.48 -26.89
N ILE A 851 6.89 -27.57 -26.37
CA ILE A 851 8.34 -27.74 -26.29
C ILE A 851 8.70 -28.86 -25.31
N ALA A 852 8.13 -28.86 -24.10
CA ALA A 852 8.39 -29.85 -23.05
C ALA A 852 7.98 -31.27 -23.49
N ALA A 853 6.87 -31.42 -24.22
CA ALA A 853 6.42 -32.70 -24.76
C ALA A 853 7.44 -33.39 -25.67
N VAL A 854 8.32 -32.61 -26.30
CA VAL A 854 9.36 -33.10 -27.21
C VAL A 854 10.73 -33.10 -26.53
N LEU A 855 11.16 -31.97 -25.94
CA LEU A 855 12.49 -31.82 -25.34
C LEU A 855 12.64 -32.55 -24.00
N GLY A 856 11.55 -32.86 -23.30
CA GLY A 856 11.60 -33.67 -22.08
C GLY A 856 12.11 -35.09 -22.32
N LYS A 857 12.05 -35.56 -23.57
CA LYS A 857 12.59 -36.85 -24.02
C LYS A 857 14.05 -36.77 -24.48
N ILE A 858 14.62 -35.58 -24.55
CA ILE A 858 15.99 -35.34 -25.01
C ILE A 858 16.90 -35.20 -23.79
N ASN A 859 17.86 -36.12 -23.65
CA ASN A 859 18.69 -36.23 -22.45
C ASN A 859 19.68 -35.07 -22.29
N ASN A 860 20.17 -34.49 -23.38
CA ASN A 860 21.12 -33.37 -23.29
C ASN A 860 20.44 -32.01 -23.05
N VAL A 861 19.12 -31.98 -22.85
CA VAL A 861 18.40 -30.78 -22.40
C VAL A 861 18.25 -30.85 -20.89
N ILE A 862 18.96 -29.95 -20.20
CA ILE A 862 19.16 -29.98 -18.73
C ILE A 862 18.45 -28.84 -18.00
N GLY A 863 17.80 -27.93 -18.73
CA GLY A 863 17.12 -26.79 -18.13
C GLY A 863 16.21 -26.07 -19.12
N TYR A 864 15.06 -25.63 -18.60
CA TYR A 864 14.16 -24.70 -19.27
C TYR A 864 14.20 -23.36 -18.55
N ASP A 865 14.82 -22.39 -19.17
CA ASP A 865 14.81 -21.01 -18.71
C ASP A 865 13.63 -20.28 -19.30
N LEU A 866 12.64 -19.97 -18.46
CA LEU A 866 11.27 -19.81 -18.91
C LEU A 866 11.07 -18.55 -19.75
N ILE A 867 11.72 -17.46 -19.37
CA ILE A 867 11.65 -16.16 -20.02
C ILE A 867 13.00 -15.47 -19.85
N ASN A 868 13.69 -15.18 -20.96
CA ASN A 868 14.90 -14.35 -20.96
C ASN A 868 14.57 -12.88 -20.73
N GLU A 869 15.28 -12.24 -19.80
CA GLU A 869 15.19 -10.82 -19.45
C GLU A 869 13.74 -10.33 -19.31
N PRO A 870 12.94 -10.94 -18.41
CA PRO A 870 11.56 -10.55 -18.23
C PRO A 870 11.50 -9.12 -17.65
N TYR A 871 10.48 -8.39 -18.06
CA TYR A 871 10.17 -7.09 -17.50
C TYR A 871 8.65 -6.87 -17.47
N THR A 872 8.19 -6.10 -16.50
CA THR A 872 6.79 -5.67 -16.33
C THR A 872 6.56 -4.30 -16.94
N ALA A 873 5.30 -3.91 -17.17
CA ALA A 873 4.97 -2.58 -17.67
C ALA A 873 5.45 -1.45 -16.73
N SER A 874 5.58 -1.74 -15.43
CA SER A 874 6.17 -0.81 -14.47
C SER A 874 7.68 -0.67 -14.60
N ASP A 875 8.39 -1.70 -15.06
CA ASP A 875 9.86 -1.67 -15.18
C ASP A 875 10.30 -0.70 -16.27
N GLU A 876 9.51 -0.54 -17.33
CA GLU A 876 9.76 0.44 -18.40
C GLU A 876 9.72 1.90 -17.91
N GLN A 877 9.08 2.15 -16.77
CA GLN A 877 8.86 3.49 -16.21
C GLN A 877 9.77 3.80 -15.02
N LYS A 878 10.58 2.84 -14.56
CA LYS A 878 11.40 2.92 -13.34
C LYS A 878 12.89 2.81 -13.65
N CYS A 879 13.73 3.34 -12.76
CA CYS A 879 15.17 3.09 -12.76
C CYS A 879 15.52 1.88 -11.87
N VAL A 880 16.66 1.22 -12.12
CA VAL A 880 17.21 0.15 -11.26
C VAL A 880 17.38 0.65 -9.82
N ASP A 881 17.71 1.92 -9.64
CA ASP A 881 17.89 2.55 -8.33
C ASP A 881 16.56 2.73 -7.56
N ASP A 882 15.42 2.68 -8.27
CA ASP A 882 14.09 2.73 -7.65
C ASP A 882 13.63 1.37 -7.11
N LEU A 883 14.37 0.27 -7.39
CA LEU A 883 14.01 -1.09 -6.99
C LEU A 883 13.99 -1.27 -5.46
N PHE A 884 14.76 -0.48 -4.72
CA PHE A 884 14.74 -0.44 -3.25
C PHE A 884 13.80 0.64 -2.67
N LEU A 885 13.22 1.46 -3.54
CA LEU A 885 12.33 2.57 -3.25
C LEU A 885 10.92 2.34 -3.83
N SER A 886 10.51 1.09 -4.11
CA SER A 886 9.15 0.79 -4.62
C SER A 886 8.45 -0.31 -3.83
N ASP A 887 7.17 -0.11 -3.46
CA ASP A 887 6.29 -1.17 -2.97
C ASP A 887 5.78 -1.87 -4.21
N HIS A 888 5.94 -3.19 -4.29
CA HIS A 888 5.84 -3.83 -5.59
C HIS A 888 4.39 -3.94 -6.10
N PRO A 889 4.20 -3.66 -7.40
CA PRO A 889 2.90 -3.54 -8.05
C PRO A 889 2.23 -4.91 -8.24
N SER A 890 0.94 -4.89 -8.54
CA SER A 890 0.19 -6.07 -8.98
C SER A 890 0.84 -6.89 -10.10
N ASP A 891 1.80 -6.31 -10.83
CA ASP A 891 2.35 -6.86 -12.05
C ASP A 891 3.48 -7.88 -11.84
N ASP A 892 4.31 -7.75 -10.79
CA ASP A 892 5.25 -8.82 -10.42
C ASP A 892 4.50 -10.05 -9.93
N ASN A 893 3.42 -9.85 -9.19
CA ASN A 893 2.51 -10.95 -8.83
C ASN A 893 1.92 -11.61 -10.08
N LYS A 894 1.61 -10.85 -11.15
CA LYS A 894 1.19 -11.44 -12.44
C LYS A 894 2.32 -12.23 -13.09
N LEU A 895 3.56 -11.74 -13.10
CA LEU A 895 4.72 -12.49 -13.61
C LEU A 895 4.91 -13.81 -12.85
N MET A 896 4.75 -13.79 -11.52
CA MET A 896 4.85 -14.99 -10.67
C MET A 896 3.71 -15.99 -10.91
N ILE A 897 2.47 -15.51 -11.08
CA ILE A 897 1.34 -16.34 -11.51
C ILE A 897 1.64 -16.95 -12.88
N TYR A 898 2.16 -16.14 -13.81
CA TYR A 898 2.46 -16.58 -15.17
C TYR A 898 3.57 -17.64 -15.21
N TYR A 899 4.63 -17.49 -14.40
CA TYR A 899 5.62 -18.54 -14.21
C TYR A 899 4.99 -19.82 -13.65
N ALA A 900 4.10 -19.73 -12.67
CA ALA A 900 3.43 -20.91 -12.12
C ALA A 900 2.61 -21.64 -13.20
N GLU A 901 1.85 -20.90 -14.02
CA GLU A 901 1.08 -21.46 -15.14
C GLU A 901 1.98 -22.14 -16.18
N ILE A 902 3.13 -21.54 -16.52
CA ILE A 902 4.11 -22.14 -17.42
C ILE A 902 4.69 -23.43 -16.81
N ILE A 903 5.11 -23.39 -15.54
CA ILE A 903 5.69 -24.55 -14.87
C ILE A 903 4.67 -25.69 -14.79
N ASP A 904 3.42 -25.41 -14.45
CA ASP A 904 2.36 -26.42 -14.38
C ASP A 904 2.13 -27.06 -15.76
N ALA A 905 2.14 -26.25 -16.83
CA ALA A 905 2.03 -26.74 -18.20
C ALA A 905 3.24 -27.60 -18.63
N ILE A 906 4.46 -27.22 -18.23
CA ILE A 906 5.68 -28.03 -18.45
C ILE A 906 5.57 -29.34 -17.70
N ARG A 907 5.22 -29.31 -16.41
CA ARG A 907 5.16 -30.49 -15.53
C ARG A 907 4.09 -31.48 -15.95
N HIS A 908 3.06 -31.04 -16.68
CA HIS A 908 2.12 -31.95 -17.34
C HIS A 908 2.81 -32.92 -18.32
N GLU A 909 3.83 -32.46 -19.05
CA GLU A 909 4.53 -33.22 -20.09
C GLU A 909 5.90 -33.75 -19.65
N ASP A 910 6.60 -32.99 -18.80
CA ASP A 910 7.98 -33.23 -18.38
C ASP A 910 8.19 -32.92 -16.89
N ASN A 911 8.31 -34.00 -16.13
CA ASN A 911 8.51 -33.96 -14.68
C ASN A 911 9.98 -33.99 -14.25
N ASN A 912 10.94 -34.04 -15.19
CA ASN A 912 12.34 -34.36 -14.88
C ASN A 912 13.33 -33.25 -15.26
N THR A 913 12.98 -32.34 -16.17
CA THR A 913 13.89 -31.25 -16.56
C THR A 913 13.77 -30.08 -15.58
N PRO A 914 14.88 -29.57 -15.03
CA PRO A 914 14.88 -28.35 -14.23
C PRO A 914 14.23 -27.16 -14.95
N VAL A 915 13.48 -26.35 -14.22
CA VAL A 915 12.97 -25.05 -14.68
C VAL A 915 13.77 -23.94 -14.00
N ILE A 916 14.02 -22.87 -14.75
CA ILE A 916 14.82 -21.72 -14.35
C ILE A 916 13.95 -20.49 -14.55
N ILE A 917 13.81 -19.68 -13.51
CA ILE A 917 13.09 -18.39 -13.58
C ILE A 917 14.06 -17.24 -13.41
N GLU A 918 13.84 -16.17 -14.18
CA GLU A 918 14.61 -14.94 -14.05
C GLU A 918 13.82 -13.87 -13.30
N SER A 919 14.54 -13.02 -12.56
CA SER A 919 13.97 -11.82 -11.94
C SER A 919 13.48 -10.83 -13.00
N SER A 920 12.48 -10.01 -12.64
CA SER A 920 12.04 -8.91 -13.51
C SER A 920 13.15 -7.88 -13.72
N PHE A 921 12.84 -6.76 -14.39
CA PHE A 921 13.82 -5.71 -14.66
C PHE A 921 15.00 -6.21 -15.51
N TRP A 922 14.71 -6.96 -16.58
CA TRP A 922 15.70 -7.58 -17.47
C TRP A 922 16.70 -8.46 -16.71
N ALA A 923 16.19 -9.36 -15.85
CA ALA A 923 16.99 -10.26 -15.03
C ALA A 923 17.99 -9.56 -14.08
N ASN A 924 17.75 -8.31 -13.68
CA ASN A 924 18.64 -7.62 -12.76
C ASN A 924 18.67 -8.32 -11.40
N TRP A 925 19.87 -8.53 -10.84
CA TRP A 925 20.04 -9.20 -9.56
C TRP A 925 19.31 -8.50 -8.40
N ARG A 926 19.15 -7.17 -8.46
CA ARG A 926 18.39 -6.42 -7.46
C ARG A 926 16.94 -6.86 -7.46
N ALA A 927 16.35 -7.14 -8.62
CA ALA A 927 14.97 -7.59 -8.72
C ALA A 927 14.72 -9.02 -8.18
N LEU A 928 15.77 -9.75 -7.75
CA LEU A 928 15.60 -11.05 -7.10
C LEU A 928 14.69 -10.97 -5.87
N HIS A 929 14.72 -9.86 -5.11
CA HIS A 929 13.89 -9.75 -3.90
C HIS A 929 12.37 -9.71 -4.17
N PHE A 930 11.93 -9.64 -5.43
CA PHE A 930 10.52 -9.78 -5.83
C PHE A 930 10.04 -11.22 -6.00
N LEU A 931 10.96 -12.17 -6.16
CA LEU A 931 10.62 -13.59 -6.33
C LEU A 931 10.25 -14.24 -4.98
N LYS A 932 9.26 -13.71 -4.26
CA LYS A 932 8.88 -14.21 -2.93
C LYS A 932 8.24 -15.60 -3.00
N PHE A 933 8.93 -16.62 -2.47
CA PHE A 933 8.50 -18.02 -2.53
C PHE A 933 7.74 -18.50 -1.29
N ASP A 934 7.72 -17.72 -0.21
CA ASP A 934 7.19 -18.12 1.10
C ASP A 934 5.64 -18.15 1.16
N ARG A 935 4.95 -17.37 0.30
CA ARG A 935 3.47 -17.28 0.24
C ARG A 935 2.88 -17.05 -1.17
N GLY A 936 3.62 -17.37 -2.23
CA GLY A 936 3.23 -17.09 -3.62
C GLY A 936 2.86 -18.33 -4.47
N PRO A 937 2.38 -18.14 -5.72
CA PRO A 937 2.07 -19.22 -6.66
C PRO A 937 3.22 -20.22 -6.90
N LEU A 938 4.47 -19.76 -6.77
CA LEU A 938 5.68 -20.58 -6.95
C LEU A 938 6.13 -21.35 -5.70
N SER A 939 5.49 -21.13 -4.54
CA SER A 939 5.81 -21.84 -3.29
C SER A 939 5.73 -23.37 -3.42
N LEU A 940 4.95 -23.83 -4.41
CA LEU A 940 4.74 -25.23 -4.76
C LEU A 940 5.99 -25.90 -5.33
N HIS A 941 6.78 -25.13 -6.06
CA HIS A 941 7.87 -25.60 -6.90
C HIS A 941 9.24 -25.29 -6.29
N ALA A 942 9.35 -24.18 -5.56
CA ALA A 942 10.62 -23.66 -5.03
C ALA A 942 11.37 -24.59 -4.06
N ASN A 943 10.66 -25.53 -3.42
CA ASN A 943 11.25 -26.47 -2.46
C ASN A 943 12.00 -27.64 -3.13
N ASP A 944 11.82 -27.86 -4.43
CA ASP A 944 12.54 -28.90 -5.17
C ASP A 944 13.87 -28.33 -5.71
N ALA A 945 14.92 -28.46 -4.90
CA ALA A 945 16.24 -27.91 -5.24
C ALA A 945 16.89 -28.55 -6.49
N ASP A 946 16.45 -29.74 -6.88
CA ASP A 946 16.95 -30.41 -8.08
C ASP A 946 16.28 -29.85 -9.34
N LEU A 947 14.98 -29.54 -9.27
CA LEU A 947 14.16 -29.15 -10.42
C LEU A 947 13.81 -27.66 -10.52
N PHE A 948 14.08 -26.84 -9.50
CA PHE A 948 13.76 -25.42 -9.50
C PHE A 948 15.01 -24.56 -9.28
N LYS A 949 15.29 -23.69 -10.26
CA LYS A 949 16.44 -22.80 -10.29
C LYS A 949 15.98 -21.34 -10.42
N VAL A 950 16.80 -20.43 -9.91
CA VAL A 950 16.63 -18.98 -10.06
C VAL A 950 17.83 -18.43 -10.81
N SER A 951 17.59 -17.47 -11.69
CA SER A 951 18.62 -16.81 -12.48
C SER A 951 18.53 -15.29 -12.45
N PHE A 952 19.70 -14.67 -12.65
CA PHE A 952 19.89 -13.23 -12.81
C PHE A 952 21.09 -12.97 -13.73
N HIS A 953 21.20 -11.76 -14.27
CA HIS A 953 22.27 -11.31 -15.16
C HIS A 953 23.22 -10.36 -14.43
N MET A 954 24.51 -10.40 -14.79
CA MET A 954 25.58 -9.64 -14.15
C MET A 954 26.34 -8.77 -15.16
N TYR A 955 25.95 -7.50 -15.21
CA TYR A 955 26.57 -6.45 -16.02
C TYR A 955 26.92 -5.22 -15.18
N GLU A 956 27.14 -5.36 -13.87
CA GLU A 956 27.31 -4.23 -12.95
C GLU A 956 28.77 -3.74 -12.83
N PRO A 957 29.02 -2.42 -12.86
CA PRO A 957 28.08 -1.36 -13.13
C PRO A 957 27.91 -1.23 -14.65
N ARG A 958 26.67 -1.00 -15.09
CA ARG A 958 26.34 -0.97 -16.53
C ARG A 958 27.16 0.07 -17.32
N LEU A 959 27.52 1.18 -16.69
CA LEU A 959 28.36 2.23 -17.29
C LEU A 959 29.79 1.78 -17.59
N LEU A 960 30.32 0.78 -16.86
CA LEU A 960 31.63 0.20 -17.11
C LEU A 960 31.55 -0.91 -18.15
N THR A 961 30.62 -1.85 -17.96
CA THR A 961 30.59 -3.13 -18.67
C THR A 961 30.09 -3.02 -20.11
N THR A 962 29.25 -2.03 -20.39
CA THR A 962 28.57 -1.88 -21.69
C THR A 962 29.23 -0.77 -22.51
N HIS A 963 29.80 -1.13 -23.66
CA HIS A 963 30.49 -0.18 -24.56
C HIS A 963 29.65 1.06 -24.92
N ARG A 964 28.34 0.87 -25.18
CA ARG A 964 27.40 1.95 -25.50
C ARG A 964 27.32 3.03 -24.41
N PHE A 965 27.61 2.70 -23.16
CA PHE A 965 27.62 3.68 -22.08
C PHE A 965 29.04 4.09 -21.71
N ASN A 966 30.01 3.17 -21.74
CA ASN A 966 31.37 3.46 -21.32
C ASN A 966 32.03 4.48 -22.28
N HIS A 967 32.03 4.25 -23.59
CA HIS A 967 32.76 5.08 -24.57
C HIS A 967 34.24 5.36 -24.20
N GLY A 968 34.87 4.43 -23.47
CA GLY A 968 36.25 4.57 -22.98
C GLY A 968 36.42 5.51 -21.77
N ARG A 969 35.33 5.95 -21.13
CA ARG A 969 35.35 6.83 -19.95
C ARG A 969 35.85 6.14 -18.68
N PHE A 970 35.63 4.83 -18.56
CA PHE A 970 35.86 4.07 -17.32
C PHE A 970 36.67 2.81 -17.57
N THR A 971 37.46 2.41 -16.57
CA THR A 971 38.36 1.26 -16.59
C THR A 971 38.15 0.38 -15.36
N TYR A 972 38.63 -0.86 -15.42
CA TYR A 972 38.68 -1.76 -14.25
C TYR A 972 40.13 -2.14 -13.88
N PRO A 973 40.52 -2.09 -12.59
CA PRO A 973 39.82 -1.36 -11.54
C PRO A 973 39.76 0.15 -11.85
N GLY A 974 38.79 0.85 -11.29
CA GLY A 974 38.62 2.28 -11.54
C GLY A 974 37.39 2.88 -10.88
N ILE A 975 37.29 4.21 -10.91
CA ILE A 975 36.15 4.94 -10.36
C ILE A 975 35.05 5.01 -11.41
N VAL A 976 33.84 4.56 -11.05
CA VAL A 976 32.67 4.55 -11.93
C VAL A 976 31.49 5.22 -11.21
N PRO A 977 30.80 6.18 -11.86
CA PRO A 977 29.57 6.75 -11.32
C PRO A 977 28.45 5.70 -11.26
N ASN A 978 27.55 5.85 -10.29
CA ASN A 978 26.40 4.96 -10.12
C ASN A 978 25.33 5.16 -11.20
N TYR A 979 25.19 6.37 -11.76
CA TYR A 979 24.37 6.67 -12.94
C TYR A 979 25.02 7.73 -13.85
N ASP A 980 24.52 7.90 -15.07
CA ASP A 980 25.10 8.83 -16.04
C ASP A 980 24.52 10.25 -15.84
N GLY A 981 25.14 11.06 -14.97
CA GLY A 981 24.69 12.43 -14.71
C GLY A 981 25.66 13.30 -13.89
N PRO A 982 25.45 14.62 -13.88
CA PRO A 982 26.41 15.60 -13.33
C PRO A 982 26.55 15.56 -11.80
N TYR A 983 25.66 14.85 -11.10
CA TYR A 983 25.66 14.71 -9.64
C TYR A 983 25.76 13.25 -9.20
N ALA A 984 26.22 12.36 -10.08
CA ALA A 984 26.33 10.94 -9.77
C ALA A 984 27.40 10.69 -8.71
N LEU A 985 27.05 9.88 -7.71
CA LEU A 985 28.03 9.40 -6.74
C LEU A 985 28.91 8.38 -7.43
N SER A 986 30.22 8.55 -7.30
CA SER A 986 31.18 7.64 -7.89
C SER A 986 31.70 6.66 -6.86
N GLU A 987 31.78 5.40 -7.26
CA GLU A 987 32.30 4.30 -6.44
C GLU A 987 33.54 3.72 -7.10
N GLU A 988 34.49 3.27 -6.28
CA GLU A 988 35.64 2.52 -6.77
C GLU A 988 35.25 1.07 -7.06
N TRP A 989 35.39 0.66 -8.31
CA TRP A 989 35.20 -0.70 -8.77
C TRP A 989 36.53 -1.43 -8.86
N ASN A 990 36.71 -2.42 -7.99
CA ASN A 990 37.87 -3.31 -7.92
C ASN A 990 37.42 -4.70 -7.43
N SER A 991 38.35 -5.63 -7.23
CA SER A 991 38.05 -7.01 -6.83
C SER A 991 37.25 -7.08 -5.51
N SER A 992 37.56 -6.18 -4.56
CA SER A 992 36.88 -6.10 -3.27
C SER A 992 35.43 -5.67 -3.42
N ARG A 993 35.15 -4.70 -4.31
CA ARG A 993 33.77 -4.27 -4.57
C ARG A 993 32.96 -5.36 -5.26
N VAL A 994 33.55 -6.07 -6.22
CA VAL A 994 32.92 -7.22 -6.88
C VAL A 994 32.59 -8.31 -5.84
N SER A 995 33.52 -8.64 -4.94
CA SER A 995 33.25 -9.59 -3.84
C SER A 995 32.07 -9.14 -2.98
N SER A 996 32.07 -7.87 -2.55
CA SER A 996 30.98 -7.31 -1.74
C SER A 996 29.63 -7.34 -2.46
N LEU A 997 29.60 -7.07 -3.77
CA LEU A 997 28.37 -7.19 -4.56
C LEU A 997 27.82 -8.63 -4.56
N PHE A 998 28.68 -9.63 -4.70
CA PHE A 998 28.25 -11.02 -4.64
C PHE A 998 27.83 -11.45 -3.23
N ASP A 999 28.41 -10.87 -2.18
CA ASP A 999 27.92 -11.05 -0.80
C ASP A 999 26.50 -10.49 -0.64
N ASP A 1000 26.22 -9.30 -1.20
CA ASP A 1000 24.88 -8.71 -1.19
C ASP A 1000 23.86 -9.60 -1.94
N ILE A 1001 24.25 -10.17 -3.08
CA ILE A 1001 23.39 -11.10 -3.86
C ILE A 1001 23.15 -12.39 -3.08
N GLU A 1002 24.18 -12.98 -2.48
CA GLU A 1002 24.05 -14.20 -1.67
C GLU A 1002 23.14 -13.96 -0.46
N LEU A 1003 23.18 -12.76 0.13
CA LEU A 1003 22.27 -12.35 1.19
C LEU A 1003 20.81 -12.36 0.72
N ILE A 1004 20.52 -11.79 -0.46
CA ILE A 1004 19.17 -11.79 -1.03
C ILE A 1004 18.71 -13.23 -1.28
N ILE A 1005 19.53 -14.05 -1.91
CA ILE A 1005 19.19 -15.45 -2.24
C ILE A 1005 18.92 -16.26 -0.96
N THR A 1006 19.76 -16.12 0.06
CA THR A 1006 19.66 -16.95 1.28
C THR A 1006 18.63 -16.42 2.27
N GLN A 1007 18.55 -15.10 2.47
CA GLN A 1007 17.69 -14.49 3.50
C GLN A 1007 16.33 -14.06 2.97
N VAL A 1008 16.25 -13.57 1.72
CA VAL A 1008 14.98 -13.11 1.13
C VAL A 1008 14.28 -14.25 0.40
N LEU A 1009 14.98 -14.97 -0.46
CA LEU A 1009 14.38 -16.10 -1.20
C LEU A 1009 14.31 -17.38 -0.37
N GLY A 1010 15.11 -17.49 0.70
CA GLY A 1010 15.16 -18.67 1.54
C GLY A 1010 15.81 -19.89 0.86
N LEU A 1011 16.49 -19.69 -0.28
CA LEU A 1011 17.15 -20.77 -1.01
C LEU A 1011 18.48 -21.13 -0.33
N LYS A 1012 18.58 -22.38 0.13
CA LYS A 1012 19.76 -22.87 0.87
C LYS A 1012 20.73 -23.65 0.00
N SER A 1013 20.26 -24.19 -1.13
CA SER A 1013 21.10 -24.96 -2.05
C SER A 1013 21.77 -24.04 -3.06
N LYS A 1014 23.12 -24.06 -3.08
CA LYS A 1014 23.94 -23.30 -4.03
C LYS A 1014 23.70 -23.74 -5.49
N HIS A 1015 23.23 -24.97 -5.69
CA HIS A 1015 22.89 -25.56 -6.99
C HIS A 1015 21.57 -25.05 -7.59
N GLN A 1016 20.86 -24.16 -6.88
CA GLN A 1016 19.65 -23.51 -7.38
C GLN A 1016 19.91 -22.17 -8.08
N VAL A 1017 21.17 -21.72 -8.14
CA VAL A 1017 21.51 -20.41 -8.70
C VAL A 1017 22.21 -20.56 -10.05
N LEU A 1018 21.70 -19.83 -11.06
CA LEU A 1018 22.34 -19.65 -12.36
C LEU A 1018 22.61 -18.15 -12.59
N VAL A 1019 23.85 -17.76 -12.86
CA VAL A 1019 24.14 -16.44 -13.44
C VAL A 1019 23.95 -16.56 -14.96
N GLY A 1020 22.73 -16.27 -15.43
CA GLY A 1020 22.25 -16.58 -16.78
C GLY A 1020 23.02 -15.87 -17.88
N GLU A 1021 23.48 -14.66 -17.57
CA GLU A 1021 24.40 -13.89 -18.39
C GLU A 1021 25.38 -13.13 -17.52
N LEU A 1022 26.63 -13.07 -17.95
CA LEU A 1022 27.59 -12.11 -17.44
C LEU A 1022 28.59 -11.71 -18.51
N GLY A 1023 29.17 -10.52 -18.37
CA GLY A 1023 30.25 -10.10 -19.23
C GLY A 1023 30.62 -8.63 -19.13
N ILE A 1024 31.63 -8.26 -19.92
CA ILE A 1024 32.12 -6.90 -20.10
C ILE A 1024 32.57 -6.74 -21.55
N SER A 1025 32.34 -5.59 -22.16
CA SER A 1025 32.83 -5.33 -23.51
C SER A 1025 34.35 -5.52 -23.56
N ARG A 1026 34.83 -6.37 -24.48
CA ARG A 1026 36.23 -6.84 -24.57
C ARG A 1026 37.25 -5.71 -24.69
N ASN A 1027 36.85 -4.54 -25.19
CA ASN A 1027 37.71 -3.39 -25.41
C ASN A 1027 37.78 -2.42 -24.21
N VAL A 1028 37.08 -2.70 -23.12
CA VAL A 1028 37.21 -1.95 -21.87
C VAL A 1028 38.57 -2.26 -21.25
N SER A 1029 39.34 -1.22 -20.92
CA SER A 1029 40.62 -1.40 -20.22
C SER A 1029 40.39 -2.08 -18.88
N GLY A 1030 41.01 -3.25 -18.68
CA GLY A 1030 40.80 -4.09 -17.50
C GLY A 1030 39.73 -5.18 -17.63
N ALA A 1031 39.19 -5.41 -18.83
CA ALA A 1031 38.16 -6.43 -19.06
C ALA A 1031 38.60 -7.84 -18.63
N SER A 1032 39.89 -8.20 -18.83
CA SER A 1032 40.43 -9.50 -18.39
C SER A 1032 40.39 -9.68 -16.88
N GLU A 1033 40.75 -8.64 -16.14
CA GLU A 1033 40.75 -8.61 -14.68
C GLU A 1033 39.33 -8.68 -14.14
N TYR A 1034 38.41 -7.91 -14.74
CA TYR A 1034 36.99 -7.92 -14.36
C TYR A 1034 36.35 -9.31 -14.56
N LEU A 1035 36.57 -9.94 -15.72
CA LEU A 1035 36.07 -11.30 -15.98
C LEU A 1035 36.66 -12.31 -14.99
N ARG A 1036 37.95 -12.21 -14.70
CA ARG A 1036 38.64 -13.09 -13.75
C ARG A 1036 38.03 -12.98 -12.35
N ASP A 1037 37.72 -11.76 -11.91
CA ASP A 1037 37.11 -11.50 -10.60
C ASP A 1037 35.66 -12.00 -10.55
N LEU A 1038 34.83 -11.71 -11.57
CA LEU A 1038 33.46 -12.23 -11.66
C LEU A 1038 33.40 -13.76 -11.64
N LEU A 1039 34.19 -14.41 -12.50
CA LEU A 1039 34.20 -15.88 -12.61
C LEU A 1039 34.76 -16.52 -11.33
N SER A 1040 35.73 -15.88 -10.68
CA SER A 1040 36.24 -16.30 -9.38
C SER A 1040 35.14 -16.27 -8.31
N GLU A 1041 34.34 -15.20 -8.23
CA GLU A 1041 33.23 -15.11 -7.27
C GLU A 1041 32.13 -16.15 -7.53
N CYS A 1042 31.82 -16.45 -8.80
CA CYS A 1042 30.91 -17.55 -9.16
C CYS A 1042 31.46 -18.90 -8.70
N CYS A 1043 32.75 -19.17 -8.94
CA CYS A 1043 33.41 -20.41 -8.53
C CYS A 1043 33.41 -20.57 -7.00
N LYS A 1044 33.74 -19.51 -6.25
CA LYS A 1044 33.74 -19.50 -4.77
C LYS A 1044 32.38 -19.88 -4.18
N ARG A 1045 31.29 -19.45 -4.81
CA ARG A 1045 29.91 -19.73 -4.38
C ARG A 1045 29.32 -21.00 -4.99
N SER A 1046 30.06 -21.66 -5.89
CA SER A 1046 29.58 -22.81 -6.65
C SER A 1046 28.30 -22.48 -7.42
N TRP A 1047 28.22 -21.28 -7.99
CA TRP A 1047 27.12 -20.87 -8.87
C TRP A 1047 27.44 -21.23 -10.31
N SER A 1048 26.50 -21.84 -11.00
CA SER A 1048 26.61 -22.06 -12.44
C SER A 1048 26.45 -20.74 -13.18
N THR A 1049 27.13 -20.57 -14.31
CA THR A 1049 27.08 -19.31 -15.07
C THR A 1049 27.19 -19.54 -16.57
N CYS A 1050 26.61 -18.64 -17.37
CA CYS A 1050 26.83 -18.57 -18.81
C CYS A 1050 27.41 -17.20 -19.22
N LEU A 1051 28.55 -17.22 -19.90
CA LEU A 1051 29.18 -16.02 -20.48
C LEU A 1051 28.36 -15.52 -21.67
N TYR A 1052 28.15 -14.21 -21.75
CA TYR A 1052 27.61 -13.56 -22.94
C TYR A 1052 28.77 -12.94 -23.74
N SER A 1053 28.98 -13.24 -25.02
CA SER A 1053 28.39 -14.36 -25.81
C SER A 1053 29.43 -14.96 -26.79
N PHE A 1054 29.24 -16.22 -27.18
CA PHE A 1054 30.18 -16.93 -28.07
C PHE A 1054 29.79 -16.76 -29.55
N ARG A 1055 30.64 -16.09 -30.32
CA ARG A 1055 30.53 -15.89 -31.78
C ARG A 1055 29.19 -15.30 -32.25
N GLU A 1056 28.63 -14.38 -31.48
CA GLU A 1056 27.42 -13.66 -31.88
C GLU A 1056 27.74 -12.64 -32.99
N SER A 1057 27.00 -12.72 -34.10
CA SER A 1057 27.31 -11.95 -35.31
C SER A 1057 26.94 -10.47 -35.22
N HIS A 1058 25.99 -10.09 -34.35
CA HIS A 1058 25.47 -8.71 -34.26
C HIS A 1058 26.18 -7.88 -33.18
N TRP A 1059 26.73 -8.52 -32.14
CA TRP A 1059 27.38 -7.84 -31.03
C TRP A 1059 28.70 -8.52 -30.62
N ASN A 1060 29.70 -8.43 -31.50
CA ASN A 1060 31.02 -9.05 -31.30
C ASN A 1060 31.88 -8.39 -30.20
N LEU A 1061 31.37 -7.37 -29.50
CA LEU A 1061 32.07 -6.74 -28.38
C LEU A 1061 32.12 -7.63 -27.14
N MET A 1062 31.26 -8.65 -27.09
CA MET A 1062 31.23 -9.65 -26.03
C MET A 1062 31.82 -10.99 -26.49
N ASP A 1063 32.37 -11.05 -27.72
CA ASP A 1063 33.11 -12.20 -28.22
C ASP A 1063 34.59 -12.10 -27.80
N TYR A 1064 34.91 -12.78 -26.70
CA TYR A 1064 36.23 -12.75 -26.09
C TYR A 1064 37.33 -13.44 -26.93
N GLU A 1065 36.97 -14.23 -27.95
CA GLU A 1065 37.95 -14.83 -28.88
C GLU A 1065 38.67 -13.77 -29.73
N LEU A 1066 38.11 -12.57 -29.85
CA LEU A 1066 38.68 -11.46 -30.62
C LEU A 1066 39.72 -10.65 -29.82
N GLY A 1067 39.88 -10.91 -28.52
CA GLY A 1067 40.83 -10.17 -27.68
C GLY A 1067 40.44 -8.70 -27.43
N VAL A 1068 41.32 -7.91 -26.83
CA VAL A 1068 40.99 -6.54 -26.37
C VAL A 1068 41.04 -5.47 -27.46
N HIS A 1069 41.79 -5.70 -28.54
CA HIS A 1069 42.01 -4.70 -29.58
C HIS A 1069 40.83 -4.67 -30.56
N GLN A 1070 40.28 -3.47 -30.81
CA GLN A 1070 39.12 -3.29 -31.67
C GLN A 1070 39.38 -3.81 -33.11
N GLU A 1071 40.58 -3.61 -33.63
CA GLU A 1071 41.05 -4.06 -34.96
C GLU A 1071 40.98 -5.59 -35.20
N ASN A 1072 40.71 -6.40 -34.18
CA ASN A 1072 40.53 -7.84 -34.30
C ASN A 1072 39.10 -8.28 -34.67
N GLU A 1073 38.22 -7.39 -35.13
CA GLU A 1073 36.79 -7.67 -35.43
C GLU A 1073 36.52 -8.94 -36.27
N ASN A 1074 37.51 -9.41 -37.06
CA ASN A 1074 37.40 -10.63 -37.87
C ASN A 1074 38.55 -11.64 -37.63
N ARG A 1075 39.37 -11.46 -36.58
CA ARG A 1075 40.55 -12.29 -36.32
C ARG A 1075 40.48 -12.90 -34.93
N LYS A 1076 40.28 -14.22 -34.88
CA LYS A 1076 40.37 -15.01 -33.63
C LYS A 1076 41.81 -15.02 -33.11
N ILE A 1077 41.95 -14.74 -31.83
CA ILE A 1077 43.20 -14.81 -31.07
C ILE A 1077 42.96 -15.77 -29.91
N ASN A 1078 43.24 -17.05 -30.14
CA ASN A 1078 42.97 -18.11 -29.16
C ASN A 1078 43.77 -17.95 -27.85
N ASP A 1079 44.90 -17.26 -27.91
CA ASP A 1079 45.81 -16.98 -26.81
C ASP A 1079 45.80 -15.48 -26.51
N ASN A 1080 44.75 -15.04 -25.81
CA ASN A 1080 44.60 -13.67 -25.34
C ASN A 1080 44.19 -13.67 -23.86
N THR A 1081 44.44 -12.57 -23.16
CA THR A 1081 44.26 -12.47 -21.69
C THR A 1081 42.82 -12.71 -21.23
N LEU A 1082 41.81 -12.40 -22.05
CA LEU A 1082 40.39 -12.68 -21.75
C LEU A 1082 40.14 -14.19 -21.81
N MET A 1083 40.60 -14.85 -22.89
CA MET A 1083 40.45 -16.29 -23.06
C MET A 1083 41.26 -17.09 -22.03
N GLU A 1084 42.42 -16.59 -21.59
CA GLU A 1084 43.17 -17.16 -20.47
C GLU A 1084 42.34 -17.14 -19.18
N ALA A 1085 41.78 -15.97 -18.82
CA ALA A 1085 40.93 -15.84 -17.63
C ALA A 1085 39.71 -16.79 -17.66
N ILE A 1086 39.08 -16.94 -18.83
CA ILE A 1086 37.94 -17.85 -19.01
C ILE A 1086 38.37 -19.31 -18.93
N LYS A 1087 39.40 -19.73 -19.67
CA LYS A 1087 39.89 -21.13 -19.69
C LYS A 1087 40.37 -21.58 -18.31
N GLU A 1088 41.11 -20.73 -17.60
CA GLU A 1088 41.53 -21.00 -16.23
C GLU A 1088 40.32 -21.20 -15.29
N SER A 1089 39.27 -20.39 -15.45
CA SER A 1089 38.07 -20.49 -14.63
C SER A 1089 37.27 -21.74 -14.95
N ILE A 1090 37.10 -22.09 -16.24
CA ILE A 1090 36.45 -23.34 -16.67
C ILE A 1090 37.15 -24.55 -16.04
N GLN A 1091 38.49 -24.58 -16.07
CA GLN A 1091 39.28 -25.66 -15.46
C GLN A 1091 39.08 -25.80 -13.95
N ARG A 1092 38.70 -24.74 -13.23
CA ARG A 1092 38.40 -24.80 -11.79
C ARG A 1092 37.01 -25.39 -11.49
N THR A 1093 36.12 -25.43 -12.47
CA THR A 1093 34.75 -25.97 -12.33
C THR A 1093 34.60 -27.43 -12.77
N THR A 1094 35.67 -27.99 -13.35
CA THR A 1094 35.76 -29.40 -13.76
C THR A 1094 36.62 -30.19 -12.81
#